data_AF-A0A160DVU6-F1
#
_entry.id   AF-A0A160DVU6-F1
#
_cell.length_a   1.000
_cell.length_b   1.000
_cell.length_c   1.000
_cell.angle_alpha   90.00
_cell.angle_beta   90.00
_cell.angle_gamma   90.00
#
_symmetry.space_group_name_H-M   'P 1'
#
loop_
_entity.id
_entity.type
_entity.pdbx_description
1 polymer ?
#
loop_
_entity_poly.entity_id
_entity_poly.type
_entity_poly.pdbx_seq_one_letter_code
_entity_poly.pdbx_strand_id
1 'polypeptide(L)'
;MSRARRLASRLALSLALVAPAVLAAPTIPLASGTPAAFTLQGQTFTTSYYIDVPANIGQNAQLKIQFSGTGAADADLFVRYDTPFADRTLHGANAYFELFQRYAHYASVSGTSTESVVVRRSSRQPLQPGRWYIAVVNLSQPSTQISLTASIEASPTDGGIQLEFPTTTSGTCNGAPWNDSTPATPTGGNPGTTLGQQRRNALQRASELLAAQIKTPSPIRIRACWRDLEASATRAILAQAGPSNLTLHDIDAPAPWLPNGYSWYSIAAAARLAGTRSCGVVGGSCSQPDIVATFNARIGASDVLGGRTFDYGYTPAASGSNFDFISIAMHEIAHGLGFIGLVNIDSTDPAPLGARFSGEGASGYSGTGYNDVYGENAAILNTTAASWKPFLDPQTSDAERAAALVSGNGLRWWGPAAVASPLNTLRQQTPPFNLPMLYAPCTGSPCTPQGGSTLSHLVQAGDLMNASYQVPGPRTLGLAKPMLDAVGWSDAAAAPPAFTAPISSWWFDRSRAGHGIDLQLARRDANAGDVYNVIFYTFDAAGKPEIFISTGNLVDGVFVGGRDQNGNGMQRMRYDAASRTSVLDPSVGGDLVIDFNSAAASPACRNVARAAAQLGVMSWRVGATRGQWCVEPLVLPSSHPTPNLSGQWYGGTDSGWGIGTQMVRQDGRGPYTPNLLYYPADASGTLRWAGADFESFASGGTTTVYTVNGYCRTCTPVPVTYATIGTFSLTLTEATVGGQPTGVNRASFTVTFPGSGYTFSRSGAPITLLTLPNGGN
;
A
#
# COMPACT_ATOMS: atom_id res chain seq x y z
N MET A 1 -0.06 -22.34 1.69
CA MET A 1 -1.41 -22.35 1.06
C MET A 1 -1.67 -20.95 0.53
N SER A 2 -0.91 -20.63 -0.52
CA SER A 2 -0.67 -19.28 -1.03
C SER A 2 -1.26 -19.18 -2.45
N ARG A 3 -1.69 -17.98 -2.83
CA ARG A 3 -2.26 -17.57 -4.13
C ARG A 3 -3.56 -18.20 -4.66
N ALA A 4 -3.89 -19.47 -4.43
CA ALA A 4 -5.10 -20.07 -5.03
C ALA A 4 -6.40 -19.38 -4.57
N ARG A 5 -6.45 -18.89 -3.31
CA ARG A 5 -7.52 -18.01 -2.82
C ARG A 5 -7.35 -16.54 -3.20
N ARG A 6 -6.13 -16.06 -3.48
CA ARG A 6 -5.92 -14.66 -3.93
C ARG A 6 -6.36 -14.45 -5.39
N LEU A 7 -6.37 -15.48 -6.25
CA LEU A 7 -6.90 -15.36 -7.62
C LEU A 7 -8.39 -15.73 -7.73
N ALA A 8 -8.87 -16.74 -6.99
CA ALA A 8 -10.28 -17.12 -7.06
C ALA A 8 -11.22 -16.04 -6.48
N SER A 9 -10.76 -15.25 -5.51
CA SER A 9 -11.52 -14.09 -4.96
C SER A 9 -11.28 -12.78 -5.73
N ARG A 10 -10.32 -12.73 -6.66
CA ARG A 10 -10.02 -11.54 -7.49
C ARG A 10 -10.62 -11.60 -8.90
N LEU A 11 -11.40 -12.65 -9.18
CA LEU A 11 -12.44 -12.65 -10.22
C LEU A 11 -13.78 -12.11 -9.65
N ALA A 12 -13.73 -11.17 -8.72
CA ALA A 12 -14.86 -10.28 -8.52
C ALA A 12 -14.89 -9.38 -9.77
N LEU A 13 -15.81 -9.64 -10.70
CA LEU A 13 -16.51 -8.51 -11.30
C LEU A 13 -16.83 -7.58 -10.13
N SER A 14 -16.40 -6.32 -10.18
CA SER A 14 -16.80 -5.34 -9.17
C SER A 14 -18.33 -5.23 -9.21
N LEU A 15 -19.02 -6.05 -8.42
CA LEU A 15 -20.47 -6.03 -8.37
C LEU A 15 -20.84 -4.71 -7.72
N ALA A 16 -21.58 -3.89 -8.45
CA ALA A 16 -22.24 -2.73 -7.88
C ALA A 16 -23.16 -3.22 -6.76
N LEU A 17 -22.92 -2.77 -5.53
CA LEU A 17 -23.82 -3.07 -4.43
C LEU A 17 -25.10 -2.28 -4.58
N VAL A 18 -26.20 -2.77 -4.02
CA VAL A 18 -27.44 -1.99 -3.99
C VAL A 18 -27.48 -1.20 -2.68
N ALA A 19 -27.55 0.14 -2.79
CA ALA A 19 -27.86 0.97 -1.63
C ALA A 19 -29.31 0.70 -1.20
N PRO A 20 -29.61 0.52 0.10
CA PRO A 20 -30.99 0.45 0.56
C PRO A 20 -31.76 1.70 0.10
N ALA A 21 -32.99 1.53 -0.37
CA ALA A 21 -33.75 2.58 -1.05
C ALA A 21 -34.23 3.69 -0.09
N VAL A 22 -33.36 4.65 0.27
CA VAL A 22 -33.72 5.93 0.89
C VAL A 22 -32.69 7.02 0.51
N LEU A 23 -33.18 8.24 0.23
CA LEU A 23 -32.41 9.50 0.15
C LEU A 23 -31.42 9.60 1.33
N ALA A 24 -30.17 10.01 1.06
CA ALA A 24 -29.08 10.28 2.03
C ALA A 24 -29.34 9.72 3.43
N ALA A 25 -28.95 8.46 3.67
CA ALA A 25 -29.36 7.75 4.88
C ALA A 25 -29.00 8.59 6.14
N PRO A 26 -29.95 8.79 7.07
CA PRO A 26 -29.70 9.59 8.26
C PRO A 26 -28.49 9.00 9.00
N THR A 27 -27.57 9.87 9.42
CA THR A 27 -26.44 9.45 10.24
C THR A 27 -26.97 9.01 11.61
N ILE A 28 -26.83 7.73 11.94
CA ILE A 28 -27.25 7.10 13.19
C ILE A 28 -26.09 7.14 14.20
N PRO A 29 -26.16 7.95 15.27
CA PRO A 29 -25.16 7.94 16.32
C PRO A 29 -25.21 6.63 17.11
N LEU A 30 -24.04 6.05 17.38
CA LEU A 30 -23.86 4.97 18.33
C LEU A 30 -23.50 5.54 19.70
N ALA A 31 -24.22 5.10 20.73
CA ALA A 31 -23.79 5.30 22.11
C ALA A 31 -22.69 4.30 22.46
N SER A 32 -21.61 4.77 23.09
CA SER A 32 -20.47 3.94 23.46
C SER A 32 -20.91 2.73 24.30
N GLY A 33 -20.58 1.52 23.86
CA GLY A 33 -20.90 0.25 24.52
C GLY A 33 -22.30 -0.30 24.26
N THR A 34 -23.19 0.46 23.60
CA THR A 34 -24.57 0.03 23.34
C THR A 34 -24.67 -0.60 21.95
N PRO A 35 -25.10 -1.88 21.82
CA PRO A 35 -25.30 -2.50 20.52
C PRO A 35 -26.47 -1.90 19.73
N ALA A 36 -26.29 -1.73 18.43
CA ALA A 36 -27.33 -1.41 17.46
C ALA A 36 -27.61 -2.65 16.59
N ALA A 37 -28.85 -3.13 16.61
CA ALA A 37 -29.26 -4.29 15.82
C ALA A 37 -29.98 -3.87 14.54
N PHE A 38 -29.63 -4.48 13.41
CA PHE A 38 -30.29 -4.26 12.12
C PHE A 38 -30.14 -5.47 11.20
N THR A 39 -30.96 -5.56 10.16
CA THR A 39 -30.80 -6.58 9.11
C THR A 39 -30.11 -5.96 7.90
N LEU A 40 -28.98 -6.54 7.49
CA LEU A 40 -28.29 -6.17 6.26
C LEU A 40 -28.65 -7.18 5.17
N GLN A 41 -29.25 -6.70 4.08
CA GLN A 41 -29.63 -7.57 2.95
C GLN A 41 -28.38 -8.04 2.19
N GLY A 42 -28.50 -9.14 1.46
CA GLY A 42 -27.41 -9.62 0.60
C GLY A 42 -27.09 -8.62 -0.51
N GLN A 43 -25.81 -8.52 -0.87
CA GLN A 43 -25.30 -7.56 -1.86
C GLN A 43 -25.65 -6.09 -1.58
N THR A 44 -25.78 -5.72 -0.31
CA THR A 44 -26.04 -4.34 0.12
C THR A 44 -25.01 -3.87 1.14
N PHE A 45 -25.03 -2.58 1.44
CA PHE A 45 -24.20 -1.95 2.46
C PHE A 45 -25.01 -0.95 3.29
N THR A 46 -24.45 -0.54 4.41
CA THR A 46 -24.88 0.66 5.16
C THR A 46 -23.66 1.50 5.54
N THR A 47 -23.80 2.81 5.44
CA THR A 47 -22.81 3.84 5.84
C THR A 47 -23.36 4.76 6.92
N SER A 48 -24.53 4.41 7.47
CA SER A 48 -25.32 5.31 8.31
C SER A 48 -24.73 5.50 9.70
N TYR A 49 -23.91 4.59 10.20
CA TYR A 49 -23.50 4.58 11.61
C TYR A 49 -22.24 5.42 11.85
N TYR A 50 -22.21 6.11 12.99
CA TYR A 50 -21.01 6.81 13.45
C TYR A 50 -20.91 6.80 14.98
N ILE A 51 -19.73 7.10 15.50
CA ILE A 51 -19.50 7.40 16.92
C ILE A 51 -18.68 8.69 17.05
N ASP A 52 -19.09 9.56 17.96
CA ASP A 52 -18.34 10.78 18.30
C ASP A 52 -17.41 10.51 19.48
N VAL A 53 -16.11 10.67 19.25
CA VAL A 53 -15.07 10.55 20.27
C VAL A 53 -14.90 11.91 20.97
N PRO A 54 -15.01 12.00 22.31
CA PRO A 54 -15.02 13.28 23.00
C PRO A 54 -13.62 13.90 23.10
N ALA A 55 -13.56 15.23 23.33
CA ALA A 55 -12.31 15.98 23.41
C ALA A 55 -11.37 15.52 24.55
N ASN A 56 -11.94 15.01 25.65
CA ASN A 56 -11.23 14.65 26.88
C ASN A 56 -10.87 13.16 26.99
N ILE A 57 -10.64 12.47 25.86
CA ILE A 57 -10.20 11.06 25.89
C ILE A 57 -8.85 10.88 26.61
N GLY A 58 -8.78 9.87 27.49
CA GLY A 58 -7.56 9.51 28.19
C GLY A 58 -6.39 9.16 27.26
N GLN A 59 -5.16 9.24 27.79
CA GLN A 59 -3.95 8.88 27.02
C GLN A 59 -3.92 7.39 26.64
N ASN A 60 -4.58 6.55 27.43
CA ASN A 60 -4.66 5.11 27.25
C ASN A 60 -5.97 4.66 26.60
N ALA A 61 -6.78 5.61 26.10
CA ALA A 61 -8.06 5.28 25.51
C ALA A 61 -7.91 4.52 24.19
N GLN A 62 -8.89 3.66 23.89
CA GLN A 62 -9.04 3.04 22.58
C GLN A 62 -10.50 3.07 22.12
N LEU A 63 -10.69 3.04 20.81
CA LEU A 63 -12.00 2.88 20.18
C LEU A 63 -12.08 1.47 19.60
N LYS A 64 -13.00 0.65 20.13
CA LYS A 64 -13.29 -0.68 19.61
C LYS A 64 -14.61 -0.65 18.86
N ILE A 65 -14.59 -0.99 17.58
CA ILE A 65 -15.78 -1.13 16.73
C ILE A 65 -15.87 -2.59 16.32
N GLN A 66 -17.00 -3.24 16.55
CA GLN A 66 -17.17 -4.66 16.24
C GLN A 66 -18.62 -4.96 15.89
N PHE A 67 -18.83 -6.03 15.14
CA PHE A 67 -20.14 -6.63 15.01
C PHE A 67 -20.09 -8.15 14.97
N SER A 68 -21.23 -8.75 15.30
CA SER A 68 -21.52 -10.15 15.02
C SER A 68 -22.78 -10.23 14.17
N GLY A 69 -22.71 -10.95 13.06
CA GLY A 69 -23.81 -11.32 12.21
C GLY A 69 -24.20 -12.78 12.41
N THR A 70 -25.46 -13.10 12.17
CA THR A 70 -25.98 -14.48 12.17
C THR A 70 -26.10 -15.03 10.75
N GLY A 71 -26.12 -16.35 10.62
CA GLY A 71 -26.29 -17.03 9.33
C GLY A 71 -25.00 -17.23 8.54
N ALA A 72 -25.13 -17.50 7.25
CA ALA A 72 -24.03 -17.84 6.34
C ALA A 72 -23.53 -16.65 5.50
N ALA A 73 -23.88 -15.42 5.89
CA ALA A 73 -23.44 -14.24 5.18
C ALA A 73 -21.97 -13.91 5.45
N ASP A 74 -21.40 -13.10 4.56
CA ASP A 74 -20.06 -12.55 4.65
C ASP A 74 -20.17 -11.01 4.68
N ALA A 75 -20.24 -10.48 5.90
CA ALA A 75 -20.33 -9.05 6.15
C ALA A 75 -18.98 -8.53 6.65
N ASP A 76 -18.57 -7.39 6.11
CA ASP A 76 -17.28 -6.75 6.32
C ASP A 76 -17.42 -5.38 6.99
N LEU A 77 -16.39 -4.98 7.75
CA LEU A 77 -16.35 -3.71 8.51
C LEU A 77 -15.36 -2.72 7.89
N PHE A 78 -15.78 -1.47 7.74
CA PHE A 78 -14.94 -0.35 7.32
C PHE A 78 -15.12 0.84 8.26
N VAL A 79 -14.02 1.52 8.58
CA VAL A 79 -14.00 2.65 9.52
C VAL A 79 -13.18 3.79 8.95
N ARG A 80 -13.73 5.02 9.03
CA ARG A 80 -13.09 6.25 8.59
C ARG A 80 -13.27 7.36 9.63
N TYR A 81 -12.34 8.31 9.66
CA TYR A 81 -12.38 9.48 10.55
C TYR A 81 -12.72 10.73 9.74
N ASP A 82 -13.47 11.65 10.37
CA ASP A 82 -13.80 13.01 9.92
C ASP A 82 -14.76 13.16 8.74
N THR A 83 -14.59 12.38 7.68
CA THR A 83 -15.48 12.42 6.51
C THR A 83 -16.30 11.14 6.32
N PRO A 84 -17.56 11.25 5.86
CA PRO A 84 -18.42 10.09 5.65
C PRO A 84 -17.97 9.24 4.46
N PHE A 85 -18.42 7.99 4.42
CA PHE A 85 -18.31 7.16 3.23
C PHE A 85 -19.28 7.65 2.14
N ALA A 86 -18.85 7.57 0.88
CA ALA A 86 -19.71 7.88 -0.25
C ALA A 86 -20.62 6.68 -0.59
N ASP A 87 -21.93 6.90 -0.62
CA ASP A 87 -22.91 5.86 -1.02
C ASP A 87 -23.01 5.72 -2.54
N ARG A 88 -22.62 6.77 -3.26
CA ARG A 88 -22.61 6.83 -4.71
C ARG A 88 -21.31 7.43 -5.19
N THR A 89 -20.92 7.01 -6.37
CA THR A 89 -19.88 7.65 -7.15
C THR A 89 -20.37 8.99 -7.72
N LEU A 90 -19.44 9.79 -8.21
CA LEU A 90 -19.73 11.08 -8.83
C LEU A 90 -20.74 11.00 -10.00
N HIS A 91 -20.77 9.88 -10.72
CA HIS A 91 -21.69 9.65 -11.84
C HIS A 91 -22.95 8.85 -11.47
N GLY A 92 -23.25 8.76 -10.17
CA GLY A 92 -24.53 8.27 -9.64
C GLY A 92 -24.64 6.75 -9.52
N ALA A 93 -23.61 5.99 -9.89
CA ALA A 93 -23.54 4.55 -9.59
C ALA A 93 -23.37 4.31 -8.09
N ASN A 94 -23.88 3.19 -7.60
CA ASN A 94 -23.72 2.83 -6.19
C ASN A 94 -22.25 2.59 -5.83
N ALA A 95 -21.92 2.78 -4.55
CA ALA A 95 -20.64 2.35 -4.01
C ALA A 95 -20.41 0.85 -4.23
N TYR A 96 -19.14 0.49 -4.30
CA TYR A 96 -18.67 -0.86 -4.52
C TYR A 96 -17.56 -1.17 -3.51
N PHE A 97 -17.29 -2.45 -3.28
CA PHE A 97 -16.40 -2.90 -2.21
C PHE A 97 -15.01 -2.25 -2.26
N GLU A 98 -14.40 -2.17 -3.44
CA GLU A 98 -13.07 -1.60 -3.61
C GLU A 98 -13.04 -0.09 -3.31
N LEU A 99 -14.16 0.63 -3.46
CA LEU A 99 -14.26 2.03 -3.03
C LEU A 99 -14.18 2.15 -1.51
N PHE A 100 -14.87 1.26 -0.77
CA PHE A 100 -14.79 1.22 0.69
C PHE A 100 -13.37 0.87 1.16
N GLN A 101 -12.71 -0.10 0.53
CA GLN A 101 -11.32 -0.43 0.87
C GLN A 101 -10.34 0.74 0.67
N ARG A 102 -10.57 1.57 -0.36
CA ARG A 102 -9.74 2.75 -0.64
C ARG A 102 -9.99 3.90 0.32
N TYR A 103 -11.24 4.12 0.71
CA TYR A 103 -11.62 5.25 1.55
C TYR A 103 -11.59 4.93 3.04
N ALA A 104 -11.52 3.66 3.44
CA ALA A 104 -11.43 3.35 4.87
C ALA A 104 -10.03 3.67 5.41
N HIS A 105 -9.94 4.15 6.66
CA HIS A 105 -8.67 4.19 7.38
C HIS A 105 -8.34 2.83 8.00
N TYR A 106 -9.37 2.06 8.34
CA TYR A 106 -9.27 0.70 8.85
C TYR A 106 -10.36 -0.19 8.25
N ALA A 107 -10.04 -1.45 8.01
CA ALA A 107 -11.00 -2.45 7.57
C ALA A 107 -10.78 -3.77 8.31
N SER A 108 -11.84 -4.56 8.40
CA SER A 108 -11.80 -5.94 8.83
C SER A 108 -12.69 -6.74 7.88
N VAL A 109 -12.03 -7.51 7.01
CA VAL A 109 -12.64 -8.23 5.88
C VAL A 109 -12.35 -9.73 5.98
N SER A 110 -13.00 -10.47 6.88
CA SER A 110 -12.79 -11.91 7.01
C SER A 110 -13.72 -12.70 6.10
N GLY A 111 -13.75 -14.03 6.21
CA GLY A 111 -14.74 -14.89 5.54
C GLY A 111 -15.91 -15.24 6.47
N THR A 112 -16.19 -14.40 7.45
CA THR A 112 -17.23 -14.59 8.47
C THR A 112 -17.90 -13.26 8.76
N SER A 113 -19.19 -13.27 9.13
CA SER A 113 -19.85 -12.07 9.64
C SER A 113 -19.45 -11.74 11.10
N THR A 114 -18.18 -11.76 11.45
CA THR A 114 -17.70 -11.37 12.78
C THR A 114 -16.42 -10.56 12.66
N GLU A 115 -16.60 -9.25 12.71
CA GLU A 115 -15.55 -8.28 12.43
C GLU A 115 -15.28 -7.36 13.61
N SER A 116 -14.03 -6.92 13.73
CA SER A 116 -13.62 -5.99 14.79
C SER A 116 -12.42 -5.16 14.37
N VAL A 117 -12.46 -3.87 14.66
CA VAL A 117 -11.34 -2.94 14.52
C VAL A 117 -11.13 -2.25 15.87
N VAL A 118 -9.87 -2.15 16.28
CA VAL A 118 -9.44 -1.38 17.46
C VAL A 118 -8.51 -0.27 17.00
N VAL A 119 -8.92 0.97 17.27
CA VAL A 119 -8.12 2.17 16.99
C VAL A 119 -7.52 2.69 18.30
N ARG A 120 -6.21 2.87 18.30
CA ARG A 120 -5.43 3.43 19.42
C ARG A 120 -4.76 4.72 18.99
N ARG A 121 -4.19 5.46 19.95
CA ARG A 121 -3.34 6.62 19.64
C ARG A 121 -2.09 6.27 18.83
N SER A 122 -1.63 5.02 18.88
CA SER A 122 -0.50 4.51 18.10
C SER A 122 -0.87 4.00 16.70
N SER A 123 -2.16 3.93 16.37
CA SER A 123 -2.61 3.49 15.05
C SER A 123 -2.33 4.58 13.99
N ARG A 124 -2.18 4.19 12.72
CA ARG A 124 -1.75 5.09 11.62
C ARG A 124 -2.63 6.33 11.48
N GLN A 125 -3.95 6.15 11.41
CA GLN A 125 -4.92 7.21 11.70
C GLN A 125 -5.21 7.15 13.20
N PRO A 126 -4.57 7.99 14.03
CA PRO A 126 -4.61 7.81 15.47
C PRO A 126 -6.00 8.08 16.04
N LEU A 127 -6.34 7.42 17.15
CA LEU A 127 -7.52 7.77 17.92
C LEU A 127 -7.44 9.24 18.36
N GLN A 128 -8.44 10.01 17.97
CA GLN A 128 -8.53 11.43 18.29
C GLN A 128 -10.00 11.87 18.40
N PRO A 129 -10.27 13.00 19.07
CA PRO A 129 -11.61 13.57 19.17
C PRO A 129 -12.22 13.84 17.79
N GLY A 130 -13.54 13.72 17.70
CA GLY A 130 -14.28 13.91 16.46
C GLY A 130 -15.02 12.66 16.01
N ARG A 131 -15.59 12.73 14.81
CA ARG A 131 -16.51 11.72 14.31
C ARG A 131 -15.79 10.58 13.61
N TRP A 132 -16.16 9.36 13.95
CA TRP A 132 -15.73 8.13 13.29
C TRP A 132 -16.92 7.47 12.59
N TYR A 133 -16.86 7.37 11.27
CA TYR A 133 -17.89 6.78 10.42
C TYR A 133 -17.64 5.30 10.23
N ILE A 134 -18.73 4.54 10.16
CA ILE A 134 -18.73 3.09 10.08
C ILE A 134 -19.55 2.67 8.87
N ALA A 135 -18.94 1.86 8.01
CA ALA A 135 -19.66 1.16 6.95
C ALA A 135 -19.62 -0.35 7.18
N VAL A 136 -20.75 -1.00 6.93
CA VAL A 136 -20.88 -2.47 6.94
C VAL A 136 -21.36 -2.91 5.57
N VAL A 137 -20.62 -3.84 4.95
CA VAL A 137 -20.85 -4.28 3.57
C VAL A 137 -21.11 -5.77 3.57
N ASN A 138 -22.18 -6.24 2.93
CA ASN A 138 -22.45 -7.66 2.74
C ASN A 138 -22.37 -8.00 1.25
N LEU A 139 -21.28 -8.63 0.83
CA LEU A 139 -21.10 -9.05 -0.56
C LEU A 139 -21.79 -10.38 -0.88
N SER A 140 -22.19 -11.12 0.15
CA SER A 140 -22.83 -12.42 -0.02
C SER A 140 -24.32 -12.27 -0.38
N GLN A 141 -24.90 -13.32 -0.96
CA GLN A 141 -26.33 -13.39 -1.28
C GLN A 141 -27.28 -13.43 -0.06
N PRO A 142 -27.01 -14.20 1.01
CA PRO A 142 -27.91 -14.23 2.15
C PRO A 142 -27.87 -12.91 2.93
N SER A 143 -29.02 -12.52 3.49
CA SER A 143 -29.09 -11.46 4.49
C SER A 143 -28.51 -11.91 5.82
N THR A 144 -28.15 -10.96 6.68
CA THR A 144 -27.66 -11.23 8.02
C THR A 144 -28.20 -10.22 9.03
N GLN A 145 -28.50 -10.70 10.23
CA GLN A 145 -28.85 -9.85 11.35
C GLN A 145 -27.56 -9.43 12.05
N ILE A 146 -27.23 -8.14 11.95
CA ILE A 146 -26.03 -7.53 12.53
C ILE A 146 -26.34 -6.96 13.91
N SER A 147 -25.44 -7.19 14.87
CA SER A 147 -25.35 -6.46 16.13
C SER A 147 -24.04 -5.66 16.14
N LEU A 148 -24.11 -4.36 15.87
CA LEU A 148 -22.97 -3.45 15.77
C LEU A 148 -22.75 -2.70 17.09
N THR A 149 -21.54 -2.70 17.62
CA THR A 149 -21.18 -1.95 18.82
C THR A 149 -19.91 -1.14 18.57
N ALA A 150 -19.91 0.12 18.99
CA ALA A 150 -18.71 0.94 19.12
C ALA A 150 -18.51 1.30 20.60
N SER A 151 -17.30 1.14 21.12
CA SER A 151 -16.97 1.33 22.54
C SER A 151 -15.70 2.16 22.69
N ILE A 152 -15.79 3.26 23.45
CA ILE A 152 -14.64 4.05 23.88
C ILE A 152 -14.22 3.52 25.24
N GLU A 153 -13.07 2.85 25.28
CA GLU A 153 -12.55 2.18 26.47
C GLU A 153 -11.42 3.02 27.07
N ALA A 154 -11.38 3.15 28.41
CA ALA A 154 -10.39 4.00 29.10
C ALA A 154 -8.96 3.42 29.10
N SER A 155 -8.83 2.13 28.84
CA SER A 155 -7.56 1.40 28.84
C SER A 155 -7.50 0.45 27.64
N PRO A 156 -6.31 0.20 27.07
CA PRO A 156 -6.18 -0.70 25.93
C PRO A 156 -6.36 -2.14 26.40
N THR A 157 -7.19 -2.90 25.69
CA THR A 157 -7.22 -4.36 25.85
C THR A 157 -6.04 -4.98 25.12
N ASP A 158 -5.33 -5.92 25.75
CA ASP A 158 -4.25 -6.65 25.10
C ASP A 158 -4.77 -7.98 24.54
N GLY A 159 -4.62 -8.18 23.24
CA GLY A 159 -5.02 -9.41 22.57
C GLY A 159 -4.14 -10.60 22.94
N GLY A 160 -2.91 -10.34 23.41
CA GLY A 160 -1.94 -11.36 23.81
C GLY A 160 -1.52 -12.31 22.69
N ILE A 161 -0.89 -13.42 23.09
CA ILE A 161 -0.43 -14.49 22.19
C ILE A 161 -1.24 -15.76 22.48
N GLN A 162 -1.82 -16.34 21.44
CA GLN A 162 -2.56 -17.60 21.48
C GLN A 162 -1.73 -18.72 20.85
N LEU A 163 -1.49 -19.78 21.62
CA LEU A 163 -0.73 -20.94 21.18
C LEU A 163 -1.66 -22.03 20.63
N GLU A 164 -1.35 -22.49 19.42
CA GLU A 164 -1.95 -23.67 18.81
C GLU A 164 -0.93 -24.81 18.86
N PHE A 165 -1.26 -25.84 19.65
CA PHE A 165 -0.51 -27.10 19.74
C PHE A 165 -1.24 -28.18 18.93
N PRO A 166 -0.78 -28.49 17.71
CA PRO A 166 -1.36 -29.57 16.93
C PRO A 166 -1.29 -30.88 17.72
N THR A 167 -2.36 -31.68 17.67
CA THR A 167 -2.43 -32.97 18.37
C THR A 167 -1.90 -34.12 17.53
N THR A 168 -1.95 -33.99 16.21
CA THR A 168 -1.49 -34.98 15.24
C THR A 168 -0.48 -34.38 14.27
N THR A 169 0.24 -35.23 13.55
CA THR A 169 1.11 -34.80 12.45
C THR A 169 0.26 -34.47 11.22
N SER A 170 0.46 -33.30 10.65
CA SER A 170 -0.18 -32.87 9.40
C SER A 170 0.82 -32.15 8.50
N GLY A 171 1.03 -32.69 7.30
CA GLY A 171 2.07 -32.21 6.37
C GLY A 171 3.44 -32.21 7.03
N THR A 172 4.09 -31.05 7.08
CA THR A 172 5.41 -30.85 7.69
C THR A 172 5.38 -30.54 9.19
N CYS A 173 4.20 -30.49 9.82
CA CYS A 173 4.04 -30.12 11.22
C CYS A 173 3.77 -31.37 12.07
N ASN A 174 4.70 -31.75 12.95
CA ASN A 174 4.50 -32.80 13.94
C ASN A 174 4.07 -32.20 15.29
N GLY A 175 2.88 -32.59 15.76
CA GLY A 175 2.32 -32.18 17.05
C GLY A 175 2.60 -33.13 18.21
N ALA A 176 3.02 -34.37 17.95
CA ALA A 176 3.15 -35.42 18.95
C ALA A 176 4.06 -35.06 20.13
N PRO A 177 5.22 -34.38 19.96
CA PRO A 177 6.09 -34.05 21.08
C PRO A 177 5.46 -33.11 22.12
N TRP A 178 4.42 -32.35 21.76
CA TRP A 178 3.66 -31.56 22.72
C TRP A 178 2.86 -32.43 23.68
N ASN A 179 2.48 -33.64 23.30
CA ASN A 179 1.64 -34.57 24.06
C ASN A 179 2.41 -35.79 24.58
N ASP A 180 3.74 -35.71 24.60
CA ASP A 180 4.62 -36.74 25.11
C ASP A 180 4.34 -37.05 26.58
N SER A 181 3.90 -38.28 26.86
CA SER A 181 3.50 -38.77 28.18
C SER A 181 4.66 -39.31 29.01
N THR A 182 5.90 -39.27 28.48
CA THR A 182 7.09 -39.72 29.21
C THR A 182 7.20 -38.97 30.54
N PRO A 183 7.20 -39.68 31.69
CA PRO A 183 7.31 -39.05 33.00
C PRO A 183 8.57 -38.19 33.12
N ALA A 184 8.44 -36.99 33.66
CA ALA A 184 9.55 -36.06 33.88
C ALA A 184 9.39 -35.37 35.24
N THR A 185 10.48 -35.27 36.01
CA THR A 185 10.47 -34.51 37.27
C THR A 185 10.37 -33.01 36.95
N PRO A 186 9.54 -32.22 37.66
CA PRO A 186 9.51 -30.77 37.54
C PRO A 186 10.91 -30.15 37.59
N THR A 187 11.19 -29.16 36.73
CA THR A 187 12.53 -28.56 36.57
C THR A 187 12.47 -27.04 36.57
N GLY A 188 13.39 -26.39 37.28
CA GLY A 188 13.56 -24.93 37.25
C GLY A 188 12.28 -24.12 37.46
N GLY A 189 11.33 -24.60 38.29
CA GLY A 189 10.03 -23.96 38.52
C GLY A 189 8.92 -24.31 37.53
N ASN A 190 9.20 -25.07 36.46
CA ASN A 190 8.18 -25.62 35.57
C ASN A 190 7.51 -26.85 36.23
N PRO A 191 6.20 -26.81 36.55
CA PRO A 191 5.53 -27.85 37.32
C PRO A 191 5.15 -29.10 36.50
N GLY A 192 5.51 -29.16 35.22
CA GLY A 192 5.13 -30.28 34.34
C GLY A 192 5.71 -31.62 34.81
N THR A 193 4.86 -32.64 34.87
CA THR A 193 5.21 -34.01 35.29
C THR A 193 5.43 -34.98 34.12
N THR A 194 5.26 -34.50 32.89
CA THR A 194 5.63 -35.21 31.66
C THR A 194 6.41 -34.28 30.74
N LEU A 195 7.19 -34.85 29.82
CA LEU A 195 7.99 -34.07 28.88
C LEU A 195 7.12 -33.17 27.98
N GLY A 196 5.97 -33.66 27.52
CA GLY A 196 5.01 -32.86 26.76
C GLY A 196 4.43 -31.69 27.57
N GLN A 197 4.09 -31.92 28.84
CA GLN A 197 3.60 -30.86 29.72
C GLN A 197 4.67 -29.79 29.96
N GLN A 198 5.93 -30.19 30.19
CA GLN A 198 7.04 -29.24 30.38
C GLN A 198 7.27 -28.38 29.13
N ARG A 199 7.25 -28.97 27.93
CA ARG A 199 7.35 -28.26 26.64
C ARG A 199 6.25 -27.22 26.47
N ARG A 200 4.98 -27.59 26.69
CA ARG A 200 3.83 -26.67 26.59
C ARG A 200 3.95 -25.51 27.58
N ASN A 201 4.28 -25.82 28.84
CA ASN A 201 4.48 -24.84 29.90
C ASN A 201 5.60 -23.84 29.55
N ALA A 202 6.72 -24.32 28.99
CA ALA A 202 7.83 -23.47 28.59
C ALA A 202 7.46 -22.55 27.41
N LEU A 203 6.76 -23.05 26.39
CA LEU A 203 6.30 -22.20 25.28
C LEU A 203 5.26 -21.16 25.74
N GLN A 204 4.36 -21.57 26.64
CA GLN A 204 3.40 -20.66 27.28
C GLN A 204 4.15 -19.55 28.03
N ARG A 205 5.18 -19.90 28.81
CA ARG A 205 6.01 -18.91 29.51
C ARG A 205 6.76 -17.97 28.56
N ALA A 206 7.30 -18.47 27.45
CA ALA A 206 7.92 -17.64 26.42
C ALA A 206 6.92 -16.63 25.82
N SER A 207 5.69 -17.08 25.57
CA SER A 207 4.62 -16.25 25.02
C SER A 207 4.16 -15.16 25.98
N GLU A 208 4.06 -15.47 27.29
CA GLU A 208 3.77 -14.49 28.33
C GLU A 208 4.85 -13.41 28.43
N LEU A 209 6.13 -13.81 28.38
CA LEU A 209 7.26 -12.87 28.43
C LEU A 209 7.30 -11.96 27.21
N LEU A 210 6.98 -12.48 26.02
CA LEU A 210 6.86 -11.66 24.82
C LEU A 210 5.66 -10.72 24.88
N ALA A 211 4.47 -11.22 25.24
CA ALA A 211 3.25 -10.40 25.35
C ALA A 211 3.43 -9.24 26.36
N ALA A 212 4.20 -9.44 27.43
CA ALA A 212 4.53 -8.36 28.36
C ALA A 212 5.39 -7.24 27.72
N GLN A 213 6.08 -7.53 26.62
CA GLN A 213 6.99 -6.62 25.93
C GLN A 213 6.41 -6.07 24.61
N ILE A 214 5.39 -6.70 24.04
CA ILE A 214 4.69 -6.25 22.82
C ILE A 214 3.19 -6.18 23.09
N LYS A 215 2.58 -5.01 22.89
CA LYS A 215 1.13 -4.86 23.04
C LYS A 215 0.45 -5.01 21.69
N THR A 216 -0.65 -5.74 21.66
CA THR A 216 -1.43 -5.96 20.43
C THR A 216 -2.92 -5.67 20.65
N PRO A 217 -3.62 -5.05 19.68
CA PRO A 217 -5.08 -4.87 19.75
C PRO A 217 -5.87 -6.16 19.52
N SER A 218 -5.27 -7.15 18.87
CA SER A 218 -5.89 -8.42 18.50
C SER A 218 -4.95 -9.59 18.82
N PRO A 219 -5.46 -10.80 19.06
CA PRO A 219 -4.61 -11.94 19.41
C PRO A 219 -3.65 -12.32 18.29
N ILE A 220 -2.40 -12.64 18.65
CA ILE A 220 -1.41 -13.22 17.75
C ILE A 220 -1.47 -14.74 17.87
N ARG A 221 -1.79 -15.44 16.78
CA ARG A 221 -1.89 -16.90 16.75
C ARG A 221 -0.58 -17.53 16.31
N ILE A 222 -0.04 -18.44 17.13
CA ILE A 222 1.20 -19.15 16.82
C ILE A 222 0.92 -20.64 16.72
N ARG A 223 1.17 -21.22 15.55
CA ARG A 223 1.19 -22.69 15.40
C ARG A 223 2.58 -23.19 15.69
N ALA A 224 2.70 -24.00 16.74
CA ALA A 224 3.97 -24.56 17.17
C ALA A 224 4.09 -26.03 16.74
N CYS A 225 5.11 -26.33 15.96
CA CYS A 225 5.36 -27.63 15.35
C CYS A 225 6.71 -28.20 15.79
N TRP A 226 6.90 -29.49 15.61
CA TRP A 226 8.20 -30.15 15.67
C TRP A 226 8.53 -30.77 14.32
N ARG A 227 9.82 -30.85 13.99
CA ARG A 227 10.35 -31.60 12.84
C ARG A 227 11.85 -31.79 13.02
N ASP A 228 12.42 -32.77 12.33
CA ASP A 228 13.87 -32.81 12.15
C ASP A 228 14.31 -31.61 11.30
N LEU A 229 15.20 -30.79 11.86
CA LEU A 229 15.92 -29.73 11.15
C LEU A 229 17.39 -30.13 11.01
N GLU A 230 18.15 -29.39 10.19
CA GLU A 230 19.58 -29.64 9.98
C GLU A 230 20.30 -29.77 11.33
N ALA A 231 20.97 -30.90 11.52
CA ALA A 231 21.65 -31.24 12.76
C ALA A 231 22.79 -32.23 12.51
N SER A 232 23.88 -32.02 13.22
CA SER A 232 25.12 -32.80 13.19
C SER A 232 25.80 -32.75 14.56
N ALA A 233 26.92 -33.45 14.69
CA ALA A 233 27.72 -33.44 15.91
C ALA A 233 28.23 -32.04 16.30
N THR A 234 28.43 -31.13 15.34
CA THR A 234 29.06 -29.81 15.56
C THR A 234 28.16 -28.62 15.28
N ARG A 235 27.03 -28.80 14.59
CA ARG A 235 26.09 -27.74 14.22
C ARG A 235 24.66 -28.25 14.18
N ALA A 236 23.71 -27.47 14.68
CA ALA A 236 22.29 -27.72 14.46
C ALA A 236 21.50 -26.41 14.39
N ILE A 237 20.40 -26.42 13.62
CA ILE A 237 19.33 -25.44 13.72
C ILE A 237 18.48 -25.86 14.92
N LEU A 238 18.43 -25.03 15.97
CA LEU A 238 17.69 -25.36 17.20
C LEU A 238 16.18 -25.25 16.98
N ALA A 239 15.76 -24.20 16.28
CA ALA A 239 14.39 -23.97 15.86
C ALA A 239 14.39 -23.02 14.65
N GLN A 240 13.22 -22.81 14.08
CA GLN A 240 12.98 -21.79 13.06
C GLN A 240 11.55 -21.27 13.20
N ALA A 241 11.31 -19.99 12.98
CA ALA A 241 9.96 -19.49 12.77
C ALA A 241 9.93 -18.33 11.78
N GLY A 242 8.73 -18.06 11.28
CA GLY A 242 8.48 -16.95 10.39
C GLY A 242 7.00 -16.61 10.29
N PRO A 243 6.67 -15.47 9.66
CA PRO A 243 5.29 -15.11 9.43
C PRO A 243 4.64 -16.12 8.48
N SER A 244 3.39 -16.50 8.76
CA SER A 244 2.64 -17.41 7.89
C SER A 244 2.25 -16.78 6.54
N ASN A 245 2.25 -15.45 6.49
CA ASN A 245 1.86 -14.65 5.34
C ASN A 245 2.53 -13.28 5.39
N LEU A 246 2.63 -12.65 4.22
CA LEU A 246 3.08 -11.27 4.04
C LEU A 246 1.99 -10.46 3.35
N THR A 247 1.91 -9.18 3.70
CA THR A 247 1.00 -8.24 3.04
C THR A 247 1.68 -6.89 2.88
N LEU A 248 1.15 -6.07 1.98
CA LEU A 248 1.64 -4.73 1.70
C LEU A 248 0.49 -3.81 1.30
N HIS A 249 0.77 -2.52 1.24
CA HIS A 249 -0.11 -1.53 0.64
C HIS A 249 0.38 -1.20 -0.78
N ASP A 250 -0.45 -1.49 -1.78
CA ASP A 250 -0.25 -1.12 -3.19
C ASP A 250 -1.52 -0.44 -3.71
N ILE A 251 -1.42 0.33 -4.79
CA ILE A 251 -2.58 0.96 -5.42
C ILE A 251 -3.65 -0.05 -5.86
N ASP A 252 -3.26 -1.27 -6.24
CA ASP A 252 -4.21 -2.34 -6.62
C ASP A 252 -4.55 -3.27 -5.43
N ALA A 253 -3.97 -3.03 -4.25
CA ALA A 253 -4.25 -3.74 -3.00
C ALA A 253 -4.16 -2.77 -1.82
N PRO A 254 -5.17 -1.88 -1.64
CA PRO A 254 -5.12 -0.83 -0.63
C PRO A 254 -5.10 -1.41 0.79
N ALA A 255 -4.19 -0.91 1.62
CA ALA A 255 -4.07 -1.22 3.04
C ALA A 255 -3.59 0.05 3.77
N PRO A 256 -4.42 1.11 3.83
CA PRO A 256 -4.00 2.47 4.25
C PRO A 256 -3.55 2.58 5.71
N TRP A 257 -3.83 1.57 6.54
CA TRP A 257 -3.29 1.44 7.90
C TRP A 257 -1.80 1.06 7.95
N LEU A 258 -1.19 0.65 6.82
CA LEU A 258 0.24 0.37 6.72
C LEU A 258 1.02 1.66 6.43
N PRO A 259 1.90 2.11 7.34
CA PRO A 259 2.58 3.41 7.20
C PRO A 259 3.49 3.54 5.98
N ASN A 260 4.17 2.46 5.60
CA ASN A 260 5.14 2.45 4.51
C ASN A 260 4.49 1.77 3.30
N GLY A 261 4.02 2.59 2.34
CA GLY A 261 3.46 2.09 1.09
C GLY A 261 4.51 1.33 0.27
N TYR A 262 4.07 0.33 -0.50
CA TYR A 262 4.92 -0.50 -1.36
C TYR A 262 5.99 -1.30 -0.61
N SER A 263 5.73 -1.62 0.66
CA SER A 263 6.62 -2.40 1.54
C SER A 263 5.90 -3.58 2.17
N TRP A 264 6.56 -4.74 2.18
CA TRP A 264 6.08 -5.95 2.82
C TRP A 264 6.14 -5.85 4.35
N TYR A 265 5.08 -6.32 4.99
CA TYR A 265 4.93 -6.52 6.42
C TYR A 265 4.67 -7.99 6.74
N SER A 266 5.19 -8.46 7.88
CA SER A 266 4.71 -9.69 8.51
C SER A 266 3.21 -9.56 8.78
N ILE A 267 2.46 -10.65 8.59
CA ILE A 267 1.01 -10.59 8.83
C ILE A 267 0.67 -10.22 10.28
N ALA A 268 1.50 -10.60 11.26
CA ALA A 268 1.33 -10.21 12.66
C ALA A 268 1.46 -8.69 12.85
N ALA A 269 2.50 -8.06 12.28
CA ALA A 269 2.67 -6.61 12.35
C ALA A 269 1.54 -5.88 11.59
N ALA A 270 1.16 -6.37 10.42
CA ALA A 270 0.07 -5.79 9.65
C ALA A 270 -1.28 -5.87 10.39
N ALA A 271 -1.59 -7.00 11.04
CA ALA A 271 -2.79 -7.18 11.86
C ALA A 271 -2.82 -6.22 13.05
N ARG A 272 -1.68 -6.07 13.74
CA ARG A 272 -1.54 -5.07 14.82
C ARG A 272 -1.84 -3.66 14.31
N LEU A 273 -1.23 -3.25 13.20
CA LEU A 273 -1.42 -1.92 12.62
C LEU A 273 -2.86 -1.68 12.13
N ALA A 274 -3.52 -2.72 11.61
CA ALA A 274 -4.92 -2.69 11.18
C ALA A 274 -5.91 -2.65 12.35
N GLY A 275 -5.48 -2.99 13.56
CA GLY A 275 -6.38 -3.09 14.71
C GLY A 275 -7.33 -4.30 14.65
N THR A 276 -7.07 -5.28 13.79
CA THR A 276 -7.91 -6.48 13.60
C THR A 276 -7.06 -7.76 13.59
N ARG A 277 -7.71 -8.92 13.52
CA ARG A 277 -7.05 -10.22 13.34
C ARG A 277 -6.48 -10.31 11.92
N SER A 278 -5.48 -11.17 11.71
CA SER A 278 -4.89 -11.38 10.37
C SER A 278 -5.89 -11.70 9.27
N CYS A 279 -6.90 -12.52 9.54
CA CYS A 279 -7.97 -12.80 8.58
C CYS A 279 -8.74 -11.55 8.16
N GLY A 280 -8.95 -10.58 9.06
CA GLY A 280 -9.57 -9.30 8.73
C GLY A 280 -8.68 -8.41 7.86
N VAL A 281 -7.37 -8.68 7.79
CA VAL A 281 -6.43 -7.99 6.89
C VAL A 281 -6.38 -8.64 5.51
N VAL A 282 -6.30 -9.99 5.45
CA VAL A 282 -6.02 -10.71 4.19
C VAL A 282 -7.22 -11.44 3.58
N GLY A 283 -8.38 -11.44 4.23
CA GLY A 283 -9.52 -12.21 3.77
C GLY A 283 -9.56 -13.64 4.32
N GLY A 284 -10.77 -14.21 4.30
CA GLY A 284 -10.98 -15.64 4.46
C GLY A 284 -10.96 -16.15 5.91
N SER A 285 -10.53 -17.40 6.09
CA SER A 285 -10.73 -18.10 7.36
C SER A 285 -9.82 -17.58 8.47
N CYS A 286 -10.42 -17.22 9.60
CA CYS A 286 -9.70 -16.88 10.84
C CYS A 286 -9.08 -18.07 11.57
N SER A 287 -8.97 -19.25 10.94
CA SER A 287 -8.31 -20.44 11.50
C SER A 287 -6.81 -20.48 11.25
N GLN A 288 -6.29 -19.65 10.34
CA GLN A 288 -4.87 -19.64 10.01
C GLN A 288 -4.04 -19.00 11.14
N PRO A 289 -2.84 -19.53 11.43
CA PRO A 289 -1.93 -18.90 12.38
C PRO A 289 -1.27 -17.67 11.75
N ASP A 290 -0.80 -16.74 12.56
CA ASP A 290 -0.01 -15.58 12.12
C ASP A 290 1.47 -15.93 12.01
N ILE A 291 1.93 -16.83 12.89
CA ILE A 291 3.32 -17.29 12.98
C ILE A 291 3.32 -18.82 13.00
N VAL A 292 4.26 -19.41 12.27
CA VAL A 292 4.56 -20.84 12.38
C VAL A 292 5.95 -20.99 12.97
N ALA A 293 6.05 -21.67 14.10
CA ALA A 293 7.30 -22.00 14.76
C ALA A 293 7.55 -23.51 14.67
N THR A 294 8.78 -23.92 14.35
CA THR A 294 9.19 -25.32 14.25
C THR A 294 10.43 -25.56 15.11
N PHE A 295 10.31 -26.43 16.10
CA PHE A 295 11.41 -26.83 16.97
C PHE A 295 12.08 -28.11 16.45
N ASN A 296 13.40 -28.20 16.56
CA ASN A 296 14.15 -29.34 16.05
C ASN A 296 13.97 -30.56 16.95
N ALA A 297 13.32 -31.60 16.42
CA ALA A 297 13.07 -32.86 17.13
C ALA A 297 14.34 -33.70 17.37
N ARG A 298 15.44 -33.40 16.67
CA ARG A 298 16.72 -34.10 16.84
C ARG A 298 17.55 -33.62 18.04
N ILE A 299 17.18 -32.50 18.67
CA ILE A 299 17.91 -31.99 19.84
C ILE A 299 17.73 -32.97 21.02
N GLY A 300 18.86 -33.39 21.59
CA GLY A 300 18.94 -34.46 22.58
C GLY A 300 19.36 -35.83 22.00
N ALA A 301 19.44 -35.98 20.67
CA ALA A 301 20.04 -37.17 20.08
C ALA A 301 21.55 -37.21 20.34
N SER A 302 22.11 -38.39 20.61
CA SER A 302 23.53 -38.55 20.97
C SER A 302 24.50 -38.11 19.88
N ASP A 303 24.08 -38.15 18.61
CA ASP A 303 24.85 -37.71 17.46
C ASP A 303 24.71 -36.20 17.15
N VAL A 304 23.92 -35.47 17.94
CA VAL A 304 23.64 -34.03 17.76
C VAL A 304 24.19 -33.24 18.93
N LEU A 305 25.16 -32.36 18.65
CA LEU A 305 25.75 -31.43 19.64
C LEU A 305 26.13 -32.09 20.98
N GLY A 306 26.62 -33.34 20.93
CA GLY A 306 27.00 -34.11 22.12
C GLY A 306 25.84 -34.55 23.02
N GLY A 307 24.62 -34.68 22.48
CA GLY A 307 23.44 -35.11 23.23
C GLY A 307 22.80 -34.02 24.09
N ARG A 308 23.18 -32.75 23.90
CA ARG A 308 22.59 -31.61 24.62
C ARG A 308 21.09 -31.51 24.33
N THR A 309 20.29 -31.34 25.36
CA THR A 309 18.83 -31.23 25.24
C THR A 309 18.36 -29.78 25.35
N PHE A 310 17.06 -29.56 25.16
CA PHE A 310 16.39 -28.35 25.63
C PHE A 310 16.22 -28.37 27.15
N ASP A 311 16.35 -27.21 27.78
CA ASP A 311 15.91 -26.92 29.14
C ASP A 311 14.57 -26.18 29.11
N TYR A 312 13.59 -26.72 29.83
CA TYR A 312 12.22 -26.22 29.92
C TYR A 312 11.95 -25.47 31.23
N GLY A 313 12.97 -25.23 32.06
CA GLY A 313 12.87 -24.51 33.33
C GLY A 313 12.56 -23.02 33.19
N TYR A 314 11.80 -22.48 34.14
CA TYR A 314 11.51 -21.04 34.25
C TYR A 314 12.67 -20.25 34.85
N THR A 315 13.55 -20.90 35.60
CA THR A 315 14.86 -20.35 35.98
C THR A 315 15.86 -20.61 34.84
N PRO A 316 16.60 -19.60 34.35
CA PRO A 316 17.62 -19.82 33.33
C PRO A 316 18.66 -20.84 33.76
N ALA A 317 19.06 -21.71 32.85
CA ALA A 317 20.06 -22.73 33.10
C ALA A 317 21.44 -22.12 33.39
N ALA A 318 22.28 -22.79 34.19
CA ALA A 318 23.66 -22.35 34.43
C ALA A 318 24.50 -22.38 33.14
N SER A 319 25.55 -21.54 33.03
CA SER A 319 26.42 -21.49 31.85
C SER A 319 27.02 -22.87 31.52
N GLY A 320 26.94 -23.29 30.25
CA GLY A 320 27.47 -24.59 29.78
C GLY A 320 26.48 -25.77 29.84
N SER A 321 25.24 -25.53 30.26
CA SER A 321 24.18 -26.55 30.33
C SER A 321 23.35 -26.68 29.03
N ASN A 322 22.17 -27.32 29.14
CA ASN A 322 21.20 -27.50 28.06
C ASN A 322 20.71 -26.18 27.44
N PHE A 323 20.11 -26.25 26.24
CA PHE A 323 19.65 -25.08 25.50
C PHE A 323 18.37 -24.48 26.13
N ASP A 324 18.41 -23.21 26.51
CA ASP A 324 17.24 -22.49 27.05
C ASP A 324 16.11 -22.41 26.02
N PHE A 325 15.11 -23.28 26.17
CA PHE A 325 13.98 -23.36 25.24
C PHE A 325 13.15 -22.07 25.22
N ILE A 326 13.01 -21.40 26.37
CA ILE A 326 12.21 -20.17 26.47
C ILE A 326 12.88 -19.06 25.66
N SER A 327 14.19 -18.87 25.82
CA SER A 327 14.95 -17.90 25.03
C SER A 327 14.88 -18.19 23.52
N ILE A 328 15.06 -19.45 23.12
CA ILE A 328 14.99 -19.88 21.71
C ILE A 328 13.58 -19.63 21.15
N ALA A 329 12.53 -20.05 21.85
CA ALA A 329 11.16 -19.80 21.41
C ALA A 329 10.87 -18.30 21.25
N MET A 330 11.35 -17.46 22.17
CA MET A 330 11.19 -16.01 22.05
C MET A 330 11.92 -15.44 20.82
N HIS A 331 13.16 -15.90 20.58
CA HIS A 331 13.96 -15.53 19.41
C HIS A 331 13.24 -15.88 18.11
N GLU A 332 12.78 -17.12 17.98
CA GLU A 332 12.08 -17.55 16.78
C GLU A 332 10.79 -16.77 16.56
N ILE A 333 9.97 -16.61 17.61
CA ILE A 333 8.72 -15.85 17.49
C ILE A 333 9.00 -14.41 17.03
N ALA A 334 10.10 -13.78 17.45
CA ALA A 334 10.47 -12.44 17.00
C ALA A 334 10.72 -12.35 15.47
N HIS A 335 11.24 -13.39 14.82
CA HIS A 335 11.25 -13.46 13.36
C HIS A 335 9.83 -13.45 12.78
N GLY A 336 8.92 -14.22 13.37
CA GLY A 336 7.50 -14.22 13.01
C GLY A 336 6.79 -12.88 13.19
N LEU A 337 7.21 -12.09 14.19
CA LEU A 337 6.71 -10.74 14.43
C LEU A 337 7.19 -9.73 13.36
N GLY A 338 8.21 -10.06 12.57
CA GLY A 338 8.73 -9.20 11.50
C GLY A 338 10.19 -8.78 11.67
N PHE A 339 10.95 -9.41 12.59
CA PHE A 339 12.41 -9.27 12.61
C PHE A 339 13.04 -10.10 11.48
N ILE A 340 12.72 -9.75 10.23
CA ILE A 340 13.13 -10.51 9.04
C ILE A 340 13.24 -9.58 7.83
N GLY A 341 14.41 -9.54 7.20
CA GLY A 341 14.59 -8.91 5.90
C GLY A 341 14.28 -9.87 4.76
N LEU A 342 13.71 -9.38 3.65
CA LEU A 342 13.19 -10.23 2.57
C LEU A 342 14.01 -10.20 1.28
N VAL A 343 15.08 -9.39 1.21
CA VAL A 343 15.96 -9.41 0.04
C VAL A 343 16.57 -10.80 -0.15
N ASN A 344 16.85 -11.16 -1.39
CA ASN A 344 17.42 -12.46 -1.69
C ASN A 344 18.83 -12.59 -1.07
N ILE A 345 18.98 -13.56 -0.19
CA ILE A 345 20.25 -13.96 0.42
C ILE A 345 20.67 -15.38 -0.01
N ASP A 346 19.85 -16.07 -0.79
CA ASP A 346 20.08 -17.42 -1.25
C ASP A 346 20.66 -17.40 -2.67
N SER A 347 21.90 -17.85 -2.81
CA SER A 347 22.58 -17.92 -4.11
C SER A 347 21.99 -18.98 -5.04
N THR A 348 21.11 -19.84 -4.55
CA THR A 348 20.41 -20.86 -5.35
C THR A 348 19.10 -20.37 -5.94
N ASP A 349 18.59 -19.21 -5.47
CA ASP A 349 17.43 -18.57 -6.07
C ASP A 349 17.78 -18.02 -7.47
N PRO A 350 16.90 -18.15 -8.47
CA PRO A 350 17.09 -17.55 -9.79
C PRO A 350 17.25 -16.02 -9.79
N ALA A 351 16.75 -15.31 -8.77
CA ALA A 351 16.96 -13.88 -8.61
C ALA A 351 18.39 -13.56 -8.13
N PRO A 352 18.99 -12.43 -8.55
CA PRO A 352 20.32 -12.07 -8.07
C PRO A 352 20.33 -11.85 -6.55
N LEU A 353 21.47 -12.10 -5.90
CA LEU A 353 21.66 -11.73 -4.50
C LEU A 353 21.40 -10.24 -4.32
N GLY A 354 20.78 -9.88 -3.18
CA GLY A 354 20.36 -8.51 -2.91
C GLY A 354 19.08 -8.08 -3.65
N ALA A 355 18.51 -8.91 -4.52
CA ALA A 355 17.22 -8.62 -5.15
C ALA A 355 16.12 -8.42 -4.11
N ARG A 356 15.25 -7.43 -4.35
CA ARG A 356 14.05 -7.22 -3.57
C ARG A 356 13.03 -8.36 -3.75
N PHE A 357 12.28 -8.67 -2.70
CA PHE A 357 11.25 -9.70 -2.76
C PHE A 357 10.06 -9.27 -3.64
N SER A 358 9.76 -10.07 -4.66
CA SER A 358 8.64 -9.87 -5.60
C SER A 358 7.35 -10.57 -5.17
N GLY A 359 7.34 -11.25 -4.02
CA GLY A 359 6.20 -12.06 -3.55
C GLY A 359 6.31 -13.54 -3.89
N GLU A 360 5.70 -14.38 -3.05
CA GLU A 360 5.71 -15.84 -3.21
C GLU A 360 5.08 -16.25 -4.56
N GLY A 361 5.74 -17.12 -5.32
CA GLY A 361 5.24 -17.64 -6.60
C GLY A 361 5.38 -16.68 -7.79
N ALA A 362 6.17 -15.62 -7.69
CA ALA A 362 6.61 -14.86 -8.86
C ALA A 362 7.52 -15.75 -9.73
N SER A 363 7.22 -15.91 -11.02
CA SER A 363 8.05 -16.67 -11.94
C SER A 363 9.10 -15.73 -12.56
N GLY A 364 10.36 -15.93 -12.19
CA GLY A 364 11.49 -15.15 -12.70
C GLY A 364 11.70 -13.81 -11.99
N TYR A 365 12.91 -13.27 -12.12
CA TYR A 365 13.26 -11.95 -11.62
C TYR A 365 12.88 -10.86 -12.64
N SER A 366 11.98 -9.96 -12.24
CA SER A 366 11.49 -8.86 -13.10
C SER A 366 12.25 -7.55 -12.89
N GLY A 367 13.18 -7.48 -11.92
CA GLY A 367 13.77 -6.22 -11.47
C GLY A 367 12.83 -5.31 -10.66
N THR A 368 11.57 -5.72 -10.44
CA THR A 368 10.52 -4.87 -9.87
C THR A 368 9.98 -5.42 -8.55
N GLY A 369 10.87 -5.76 -7.61
CA GLY A 369 10.48 -6.17 -6.25
C GLY A 369 10.00 -5.00 -5.38
N TYR A 370 9.29 -5.33 -4.31
CA TYR A 370 8.84 -4.36 -3.30
C TYR A 370 9.88 -4.22 -2.19
N ASN A 371 9.80 -3.13 -1.44
CA ASN A 371 10.57 -3.06 -0.21
C ASN A 371 10.02 -4.03 0.84
N ASP A 372 10.75 -4.21 1.93
CA ASP A 372 10.25 -4.81 3.16
C ASP A 372 10.57 -3.86 4.31
N VAL A 373 9.64 -3.73 5.27
CA VAL A 373 9.74 -2.70 6.31
C VAL A 373 10.99 -2.87 7.19
N TYR A 374 11.51 -4.10 7.33
CA TYR A 374 12.75 -4.37 8.06
C TYR A 374 13.96 -3.79 7.32
N GLY A 375 14.10 -4.11 6.03
CA GLY A 375 15.17 -3.63 5.17
C GLY A 375 15.14 -2.12 4.93
N GLU A 376 13.96 -1.48 5.03
CA GLU A 376 13.86 -0.01 4.99
C GLU A 376 14.58 0.67 6.17
N ASN A 377 14.72 -0.04 7.29
CA ASN A 377 15.45 0.41 8.46
C ASN A 377 16.92 -0.08 8.47
N ALA A 378 17.37 -0.77 7.41
CA ALA A 378 18.76 -1.19 7.23
C ALA A 378 19.56 -0.17 6.40
N ALA A 379 20.88 -0.16 6.61
CA ALA A 379 21.82 0.78 6.01
C ALA A 379 23.11 0.08 5.57
N ILE A 380 23.75 0.65 4.54
CA ILE A 380 25.08 0.28 4.08
C ILE A 380 26.04 1.37 4.55
N LEU A 381 26.96 1.00 5.45
CA LEU A 381 28.03 1.85 5.97
C LEU A 381 29.25 1.80 5.04
N ASN A 382 29.72 2.96 4.61
CA ASN A 382 31.03 3.14 4.03
C ASN A 382 32.00 3.62 5.12
N THR A 383 32.81 2.70 5.63
CA THR A 383 33.76 2.98 6.71
C THR A 383 34.86 3.96 6.30
N THR A 384 35.26 3.96 5.02
CA THR A 384 36.33 4.83 4.50
C THR A 384 35.84 6.26 4.37
N ALA A 385 34.62 6.46 3.88
CA ALA A 385 34.02 7.78 3.71
C ALA A 385 33.32 8.32 4.98
N ALA A 386 33.27 7.53 6.06
CA ALA A 386 32.50 7.82 7.27
C ALA A 386 31.05 8.26 6.96
N SER A 387 30.41 7.56 6.02
CA SER A 387 29.07 7.86 5.53
C SER A 387 28.24 6.58 5.41
N TRP A 388 26.93 6.72 5.28
CA TRP A 388 26.03 5.59 5.05
C TRP A 388 24.94 5.97 4.06
N LYS A 389 24.29 4.96 3.49
CA LYS A 389 23.06 5.13 2.70
C LYS A 389 22.02 4.05 3.02
N PRO A 390 20.72 4.30 2.79
CA PRO A 390 19.69 3.31 3.07
C PRO A 390 19.83 2.07 2.17
N PHE A 391 19.58 0.89 2.75
CA PHE A 391 19.76 -0.40 2.09
C PHE A 391 18.75 -0.64 0.96
N LEU A 392 17.50 -0.20 1.16
CA LEU A 392 16.40 -0.31 0.20
C LEU A 392 16.10 0.99 -0.56
N ASP A 393 17.05 1.93 -0.58
CA ASP A 393 16.97 3.17 -1.36
C ASP A 393 16.77 2.89 -2.87
N PRO A 394 16.00 3.71 -3.60
CA PRO A 394 15.82 3.54 -5.05
C PRO A 394 17.14 3.52 -5.84
N GLN A 395 18.17 4.24 -5.39
CA GLN A 395 19.47 4.33 -6.04
C GLN A 395 20.46 3.26 -5.55
N THR A 396 20.11 2.45 -4.55
CA THR A 396 20.93 1.29 -4.15
C THR A 396 20.59 0.11 -5.05
N SER A 397 21.59 -0.39 -5.77
CA SER A 397 21.49 -1.54 -6.67
C SER A 397 21.45 -2.88 -5.91
N ASP A 398 21.01 -3.95 -6.58
CA ASP A 398 21.05 -5.31 -6.02
C ASP A 398 22.48 -5.74 -5.69
N ALA A 399 23.46 -5.38 -6.54
CA ALA A 399 24.87 -5.69 -6.32
C ALA A 399 25.44 -5.01 -5.07
N GLU A 400 25.08 -3.75 -4.81
CA GLU A 400 25.49 -3.05 -3.60
C GLU A 400 24.87 -3.67 -2.34
N ARG A 401 23.60 -4.11 -2.42
CA ARG A 401 22.98 -4.90 -1.34
C ARG A 401 23.72 -6.22 -1.13
N ALA A 402 24.01 -6.96 -2.20
CA ALA A 402 24.76 -8.21 -2.13
C ALA A 402 26.13 -8.03 -1.46
N ALA A 403 26.86 -6.96 -1.82
CA ALA A 403 28.13 -6.63 -1.18
C ALA A 403 27.97 -6.34 0.32
N ALA A 404 26.92 -5.62 0.72
CA ALA A 404 26.64 -5.33 2.12
C ALA A 404 26.30 -6.61 2.92
N LEU A 405 25.61 -7.58 2.31
CA LEU A 405 25.21 -8.85 2.93
C LEU A 405 26.40 -9.77 3.31
N VAL A 406 27.59 -9.52 2.77
CA VAL A 406 28.83 -10.27 3.10
C VAL A 406 29.93 -9.38 3.68
N SER A 407 29.60 -8.13 4.03
CA SER A 407 30.57 -7.11 4.42
C SER A 407 31.21 -7.32 5.80
N GLY A 408 30.64 -8.17 6.64
CA GLY A 408 30.99 -8.35 8.05
C GLY A 408 30.56 -7.17 8.92
N ASN A 409 30.97 -5.95 8.57
CA ASN A 409 30.74 -4.73 9.35
C ASN A 409 30.11 -3.57 8.55
N GLY A 410 29.71 -3.77 7.29
CA GLY A 410 29.08 -2.73 6.48
C GLY A 410 27.57 -2.67 6.66
N LEU A 411 26.93 -3.78 7.04
CA LEU A 411 25.48 -3.83 7.25
C LEU A 411 25.10 -3.29 8.63
N ARG A 412 24.17 -2.32 8.64
CA ARG A 412 23.79 -1.53 9.81
C ARG A 412 22.28 -1.36 9.92
N TRP A 413 21.81 -0.98 11.10
CA TRP A 413 20.44 -0.54 11.35
C TRP A 413 20.41 0.97 11.60
N TRP A 414 19.52 1.71 10.93
CA TRP A 414 19.43 3.17 11.06
C TRP A 414 18.14 3.68 11.71
N GLY A 415 17.22 2.79 12.09
CA GLY A 415 16.00 3.16 12.81
C GLY A 415 16.31 3.96 14.10
N PRO A 416 15.83 5.22 14.23
CA PRO A 416 16.32 6.16 15.24
C PRO A 416 16.21 5.68 16.69
N ALA A 417 15.13 4.97 17.03
CA ALA A 417 14.90 4.46 18.38
C ALA A 417 15.97 3.44 18.81
N ALA A 418 16.41 2.57 17.90
CA ALA A 418 17.45 1.59 18.19
C ALA A 418 18.84 2.25 18.22
N VAL A 419 19.11 3.21 17.33
CA VAL A 419 20.36 3.98 17.33
C VAL A 419 20.56 4.74 18.65
N ALA A 420 19.50 5.39 19.15
CA ALA A 420 19.54 6.15 20.40
C ALA A 420 19.41 5.28 21.66
N SER A 421 19.08 4.00 21.54
CA SER A 421 18.79 3.12 22.67
C SER A 421 19.99 2.99 23.62
N PRO A 422 19.82 3.04 24.95
CA PRO A 422 20.89 2.77 25.90
C PRO A 422 21.43 1.33 25.80
N LEU A 423 20.70 0.41 25.16
CA LEU A 423 21.13 -0.97 24.89
C LEU A 423 21.96 -1.11 23.60
N ASN A 424 22.10 -0.04 22.81
CA ASN A 424 23.01 -0.02 21.68
C ASN A 424 24.45 0.13 22.16
N THR A 425 25.25 -0.92 22.03
CA THR A 425 26.66 -0.93 22.44
C THR A 425 27.54 0.06 21.65
N LEU A 426 27.08 0.47 20.46
CA LEU A 426 27.77 1.44 19.60
C LEU A 426 27.31 2.89 19.83
N ARG A 427 26.33 3.15 20.70
CA ARG A 427 25.68 4.47 20.85
C ARG A 427 26.66 5.63 21.06
N GLN A 428 27.78 5.39 21.74
CA GLN A 428 28.77 6.41 22.08
C GLN A 428 29.75 6.73 20.94
N GLN A 429 29.73 5.97 19.84
CA GLN A 429 30.57 6.25 18.69
C GLN A 429 30.05 7.48 17.93
N THR A 430 30.90 8.12 17.15
CA THR A 430 30.49 9.24 16.30
C THR A 430 29.61 8.71 15.16
N PRO A 431 28.48 9.37 14.82
CA PRO A 431 27.73 9.02 13.63
C PRO A 431 28.62 9.03 12.38
N PRO A 432 28.50 8.04 11.46
CA PRO A 432 27.50 6.96 11.44
C PRO A 432 27.97 5.64 12.06
N PHE A 433 29.07 5.61 12.82
CA PHE A 433 29.56 4.38 13.45
C PHE A 433 28.73 3.95 14.66
N ASN A 434 27.84 4.82 15.15
CA ASN A 434 26.89 4.49 16.22
C ASN A 434 25.67 3.66 15.79
N LEU A 435 25.53 3.37 14.50
CA LEU A 435 24.44 2.52 13.99
C LEU A 435 24.63 1.07 14.46
N PRO A 436 23.61 0.39 15.02
CA PRO A 436 23.71 -1.02 15.39
C PRO A 436 24.15 -1.91 14.24
N MET A 437 24.94 -2.93 14.54
CA MET A 437 25.48 -3.87 13.55
C MET A 437 24.51 -5.02 13.29
N LEU A 438 24.23 -5.27 12.01
CA LEU A 438 23.50 -6.45 11.55
C LEU A 438 24.49 -7.54 11.12
N TYR A 439 24.10 -8.79 11.30
CA TYR A 439 24.92 -9.94 10.95
C TYR A 439 25.00 -10.11 9.43
N ALA A 440 26.21 -10.03 8.90
CA ALA A 440 26.50 -10.12 7.47
C ALA A 440 27.81 -10.87 7.20
N PRO A 441 27.94 -12.14 7.63
CA PRO A 441 29.19 -12.88 7.46
C PRO A 441 29.47 -13.17 5.99
N CYS A 442 30.75 -13.20 5.62
CA CYS A 442 31.20 -13.86 4.40
C CYS A 442 31.41 -15.35 4.70
N THR A 443 30.73 -16.22 3.96
CA THR A 443 30.95 -17.67 3.98
C THR A 443 31.50 -18.14 2.64
N GLY A 444 32.45 -19.09 2.65
CA GLY A 444 32.99 -19.68 1.43
C GLY A 444 33.90 -18.78 0.58
N SER A 445 34.27 -19.29 -0.60
CA SER A 445 35.02 -18.57 -1.64
C SER A 445 34.45 -18.97 -3.02
N PRO A 446 33.83 -18.04 -3.78
CA PRO A 446 33.63 -16.61 -3.47
C PRO A 446 32.69 -16.40 -2.26
N CYS A 447 32.76 -15.22 -1.65
CA CYS A 447 31.93 -14.86 -0.49
C CYS A 447 30.43 -14.97 -0.80
N THR A 448 29.71 -15.75 -0.01
CA THR A 448 28.24 -15.84 -0.04
C THR A 448 27.64 -15.50 1.32
N PRO A 449 26.42 -14.92 1.37
CA PRO A 449 25.67 -14.76 2.61
C PRO A 449 25.43 -16.10 3.30
N GLN A 450 25.45 -16.11 4.64
CA GLN A 450 24.99 -17.27 5.39
C GLN A 450 23.45 -17.31 5.36
N GLY A 451 22.88 -18.32 4.72
CA GLY A 451 21.44 -18.58 4.72
C GLY A 451 20.87 -18.71 6.13
N GLY A 452 19.66 -18.18 6.34
CA GLY A 452 18.92 -18.24 7.61
C GLY A 452 19.40 -17.31 8.72
N SER A 453 20.58 -16.68 8.62
CA SER A 453 21.09 -15.78 9.66
C SER A 453 21.40 -14.36 9.16
N THR A 454 21.88 -14.22 7.92
CA THR A 454 22.27 -12.91 7.37
C THR A 454 21.09 -11.93 7.36
N LEU A 455 21.39 -10.63 7.56
CA LEU A 455 20.47 -9.49 7.59
C LEU A 455 19.52 -9.45 8.80
N SER A 456 19.00 -10.59 9.23
CA SER A 456 17.93 -10.68 10.24
C SER A 456 18.44 -10.97 11.66
N HIS A 457 19.69 -10.65 11.97
CA HIS A 457 20.28 -10.84 13.29
C HIS A 457 21.18 -9.66 13.68
N LEU A 458 21.32 -9.45 14.98
CA LEU A 458 22.27 -8.51 15.58
C LEU A 458 23.64 -9.16 15.77
N VAL A 459 24.64 -8.30 15.99
CA VAL A 459 25.97 -8.68 16.45
C VAL A 459 26.34 -7.86 17.68
N GLN A 460 25.79 -8.25 18.84
CA GLN A 460 26.18 -7.71 20.14
C GLN A 460 25.88 -8.68 21.28
N ALA A 461 26.63 -8.58 22.37
CA ALA A 461 26.48 -9.46 23.52
C ALA A 461 25.16 -9.19 24.26
N GLY A 462 24.51 -10.27 24.74
CA GLY A 462 23.34 -10.17 25.63
C GLY A 462 22.01 -9.84 24.96
N ASP A 463 21.93 -9.86 23.63
CA ASP A 463 20.68 -9.57 22.90
C ASP A 463 19.98 -10.82 22.37
N LEU A 464 18.64 -10.80 22.40
CA LEU A 464 17.83 -11.93 21.96
C LEU A 464 18.06 -12.28 20.50
N MET A 465 18.08 -11.28 19.63
CA MET A 465 18.21 -11.49 18.17
C MET A 465 19.66 -11.60 17.70
N ASN A 466 20.60 -11.94 18.58
CA ASN A 466 22.00 -12.10 18.20
C ASN A 466 22.21 -13.35 17.34
N ALA A 467 23.09 -13.28 16.33
CA ALA A 467 23.32 -14.40 15.40
C ALA A 467 23.96 -15.63 16.06
N SER A 468 24.57 -15.46 17.23
CA SER A 468 25.15 -16.55 18.02
C SER A 468 24.40 -16.69 19.33
N TYR A 469 23.85 -17.89 19.54
CA TYR A 469 23.17 -18.26 20.77
C TYR A 469 24.15 -18.28 21.96
N GLN A 470 23.71 -17.76 23.11
CA GLN A 470 24.49 -17.69 24.35
C GLN A 470 23.75 -18.46 25.47
N VAL A 471 24.50 -19.01 26.44
CA VAL A 471 23.93 -19.68 27.63
C VAL A 471 24.39 -18.97 28.91
N PRO A 472 23.47 -18.53 29.78
CA PRO A 472 22.01 -18.56 29.61
C PRO A 472 21.53 -17.65 28.47
N GLY A 473 20.46 -18.06 27.81
CA GLY A 473 19.87 -17.26 26.73
C GLY A 473 19.12 -16.04 27.29
N PRO A 474 19.23 -14.85 26.65
CA PRO A 474 18.43 -13.70 27.04
C PRO A 474 16.93 -14.00 26.89
N ARG A 475 16.12 -13.53 27.84
CA ARG A 475 14.64 -13.67 27.84
C ARG A 475 13.94 -12.31 27.81
N THR A 476 14.60 -11.32 27.24
CA THR A 476 14.08 -9.97 26.96
C THR A 476 14.41 -9.63 25.51
N LEU A 477 13.56 -8.85 24.83
CA LEU A 477 13.81 -8.44 23.45
C LEU A 477 15.07 -7.56 23.30
N GLY A 478 15.52 -6.90 24.37
CA GLY A 478 16.73 -6.07 24.35
C GLY A 478 16.65 -4.97 23.28
N LEU A 479 17.72 -4.82 22.50
CA LEU A 479 17.78 -3.89 21.37
C LEU A 479 16.80 -4.28 20.24
N ALA A 480 16.34 -5.53 20.18
CA ALA A 480 15.33 -5.92 19.19
C ALA A 480 13.96 -5.26 19.44
N LYS A 481 13.64 -4.80 20.65
CA LYS A 481 12.38 -4.09 20.93
C LYS A 481 12.25 -2.78 20.13
N PRO A 482 13.17 -1.81 20.24
CA PRO A 482 13.09 -0.59 19.43
C PRO A 482 13.27 -0.85 17.92
N MET A 483 13.86 -1.99 17.51
CA MET A 483 13.87 -2.40 16.10
C MET A 483 12.50 -2.92 15.65
N LEU A 484 11.83 -3.74 16.46
CA LEU A 484 10.45 -4.17 16.23
C LEU A 484 9.48 -2.98 16.18
N ASP A 485 9.73 -1.94 16.99
CA ASP A 485 8.92 -0.72 16.96
C ASP A 485 8.92 -0.05 15.59
N ALA A 486 10.07 -0.06 14.89
CA ALA A 486 10.21 0.51 13.55
C ALA A 486 9.53 -0.31 12.45
N VAL A 487 9.21 -1.59 12.71
CA VAL A 487 8.52 -2.49 11.76
C VAL A 487 7.05 -2.71 12.11
N GLY A 488 6.48 -1.86 12.97
CA GLY A 488 5.04 -1.83 13.23
C GLY A 488 4.61 -2.20 14.65
N TRP A 489 5.53 -2.32 15.60
CA TRP A 489 5.22 -2.68 17.00
C TRP A 489 5.21 -1.50 17.99
N SER A 490 5.45 -0.27 17.52
CA SER A 490 5.49 0.92 18.37
C SER A 490 4.12 1.22 19.01
N ASP A 491 4.11 1.40 20.33
CA ASP A 491 2.95 1.89 21.10
C ASP A 491 2.99 3.43 21.29
N ALA A 492 3.98 4.11 20.73
CA ALA A 492 4.05 5.57 20.78
C ALA A 492 2.87 6.19 20.03
N ALA A 493 2.39 7.33 20.51
CA ALA A 493 1.35 8.07 19.82
C ALA A 493 1.81 8.45 18.40
N ALA A 494 0.99 8.14 17.40
CA ALA A 494 1.21 8.51 16.01
C ALA A 494 0.62 9.90 15.74
N ALA A 495 1.23 10.62 14.79
CA ALA A 495 0.63 11.80 14.20
C ALA A 495 -0.38 11.38 13.12
N PRO A 496 -1.46 12.13 12.90
CA PRO A 496 -2.32 11.93 11.74
C PRO A 496 -1.52 11.93 10.43
N PRO A 497 -1.86 11.05 9.46
CA PRO A 497 -1.17 11.02 8.19
C PRO A 497 -1.39 12.34 7.44
N ALA A 498 -0.33 12.83 6.79
CA ALA A 498 -0.42 13.92 5.83
C ALA A 498 -0.61 13.31 4.44
N PHE A 499 -1.68 13.70 3.76
CA PHE A 499 -1.99 13.24 2.42
C PHE A 499 -1.52 14.25 1.37
N THR A 500 -1.03 13.74 0.24
CA THR A 500 -0.50 14.58 -0.83
C THR A 500 -1.61 15.03 -1.77
N ALA A 501 -1.88 16.33 -1.85
CA ALA A 501 -2.75 16.90 -2.87
C ALA A 501 -1.95 17.10 -4.18
N PRO A 502 -2.40 16.55 -5.33
CA PRO A 502 -1.71 16.73 -6.60
C PRO A 502 -1.78 18.17 -7.08
N ILE A 503 -0.77 18.59 -7.83
CA ILE A 503 -0.86 19.83 -8.58
C ILE A 503 -1.71 19.66 -9.85
N SER A 504 -2.52 20.67 -10.14
CA SER A 504 -3.21 20.82 -11.41
C SER A 504 -2.19 21.10 -12.52
N SER A 505 -1.95 20.11 -13.39
CA SER A 505 -0.91 20.17 -14.42
C SER A 505 -1.12 19.04 -15.44
N TRP A 506 -0.27 19.02 -16.46
CA TRP A 506 -0.06 17.81 -17.25
C TRP A 506 0.95 16.92 -16.54
N TRP A 507 0.72 15.62 -16.56
CA TRP A 507 1.58 14.62 -15.95
C TRP A 507 1.94 13.55 -16.97
N PHE A 508 3.12 12.96 -16.83
CA PHE A 508 3.64 11.97 -17.77
C PHE A 508 4.57 10.98 -17.07
N ASP A 509 4.78 9.82 -17.68
CA ASP A 509 5.84 8.89 -17.27
C ASP A 509 7.02 9.04 -18.23
N ARG A 510 8.22 9.33 -17.69
CA ARG A 510 9.48 9.45 -18.45
C ARG A 510 9.79 8.25 -19.33
N SER A 511 9.34 7.05 -18.94
CA SER A 511 9.53 5.83 -19.71
C SER A 511 8.49 5.63 -20.82
N ARG A 512 7.51 6.54 -20.95
CA ARG A 512 6.34 6.42 -21.83
C ARG A 512 6.14 7.67 -22.71
N ALA A 513 7.02 7.89 -23.67
CA ALA A 513 6.93 9.04 -24.56
C ALA A 513 5.57 9.12 -25.29
N GLY A 514 4.95 10.30 -25.31
CA GLY A 514 3.66 10.54 -25.97
C GLY A 514 2.42 10.06 -25.19
N HIS A 515 2.60 9.46 -24.02
CA HIS A 515 1.49 9.13 -23.11
C HIS A 515 1.51 10.03 -21.87
N GLY A 516 0.34 10.35 -21.35
CA GLY A 516 0.23 11.08 -20.10
C GLY A 516 -1.20 11.48 -19.79
N ILE A 517 -1.35 12.31 -18.77
CA ILE A 517 -2.64 12.80 -18.32
C ILE A 517 -2.62 14.32 -18.19
N ASP A 518 -3.76 14.96 -18.43
CA ASP A 518 -4.03 16.32 -18.00
C ASP A 518 -4.95 16.23 -16.78
N LEU A 519 -4.41 16.49 -15.59
CA LEU A 519 -5.09 16.39 -14.30
C LEU A 519 -5.36 17.79 -13.78
N GLN A 520 -6.63 18.16 -13.68
CA GLN A 520 -7.04 19.50 -13.27
C GLN A 520 -8.09 19.46 -12.17
N LEU A 521 -7.92 20.26 -11.13
CA LEU A 521 -8.93 20.47 -10.09
C LEU A 521 -10.17 21.13 -10.70
N ALA A 522 -11.31 20.45 -10.64
CA ALA A 522 -12.58 20.93 -11.21
C ALA A 522 -13.46 21.61 -10.14
N ARG A 523 -13.49 21.08 -8.92
CA ARG A 523 -14.31 21.61 -7.82
C ARG A 523 -13.76 21.18 -6.47
N ARG A 524 -13.87 22.04 -5.45
CA ARG A 524 -13.61 21.68 -4.05
C ARG A 524 -14.83 21.02 -3.40
N ASP A 525 -14.63 19.95 -2.65
CA ASP A 525 -15.70 19.32 -1.86
C ASP A 525 -15.16 18.77 -0.53
N ALA A 526 -15.59 19.39 0.57
CA ALA A 526 -15.10 19.04 1.91
C ALA A 526 -15.59 17.67 2.40
N ASN A 527 -16.66 17.11 1.83
CA ASN A 527 -17.29 15.89 2.33
C ASN A 527 -16.93 14.67 1.47
N ALA A 528 -17.01 14.82 0.15
CA ALA A 528 -16.78 13.75 -0.82
C ALA A 528 -15.33 13.73 -1.37
N GLY A 529 -14.51 14.71 -0.99
CA GLY A 529 -13.19 14.94 -1.55
C GLY A 529 -13.24 15.75 -2.85
N ASP A 530 -12.17 16.51 -3.09
CA ASP A 530 -12.05 17.40 -4.24
C ASP A 530 -12.26 16.64 -5.57
N VAL A 531 -12.99 17.27 -6.49
CA VAL A 531 -13.28 16.70 -7.79
C VAL A 531 -12.21 17.12 -8.78
N TYR A 532 -11.58 16.15 -9.44
CA TYR A 532 -10.63 16.37 -10.51
C TYR A 532 -11.19 15.87 -11.83
N ASN A 533 -10.85 16.58 -12.90
CA ASN A 533 -11.05 16.12 -14.27
C ASN A 533 -9.71 15.67 -14.86
N VAL A 534 -9.71 14.46 -15.42
CA VAL A 534 -8.54 13.82 -16.01
C VAL A 534 -8.80 13.53 -17.47
N ILE A 535 -7.94 14.06 -18.33
CA ILE A 535 -7.84 13.64 -19.72
C ILE A 535 -6.63 12.71 -19.84
N PHE A 536 -6.87 11.43 -20.11
CA PHE A 536 -5.82 10.48 -20.41
C PHE A 536 -5.57 10.43 -21.91
N TYR A 537 -4.45 11.03 -22.35
CA TYR A 537 -4.01 11.01 -23.75
C TYR A 537 -2.98 9.89 -23.96
N THR A 538 -3.21 9.10 -25.01
CA THR A 538 -2.49 7.85 -25.25
C THR A 538 -2.59 7.43 -26.72
N PHE A 539 -2.27 6.18 -27.06
CA PHE A 539 -2.46 5.66 -28.41
C PHE A 539 -3.17 4.31 -28.41
N ASP A 540 -3.92 4.05 -29.48
CA ASP A 540 -4.56 2.76 -29.74
C ASP A 540 -3.55 1.69 -30.20
N ALA A 541 -4.05 0.48 -30.51
CA ALA A 541 -3.22 -0.64 -30.96
C ALA A 541 -2.44 -0.34 -32.27
N ALA A 542 -2.91 0.60 -33.09
CA ALA A 542 -2.26 1.01 -34.33
C ALA A 542 -1.34 2.23 -34.15
N GLY A 543 -1.13 2.70 -32.91
CA GLY A 543 -0.29 3.86 -32.62
C GLY A 543 -0.97 5.20 -32.94
N LYS A 544 -2.28 5.22 -33.21
CA LYS A 544 -3.03 6.46 -33.47
C LYS A 544 -3.47 7.11 -32.14
N PRO A 545 -3.48 8.46 -32.03
CA PRO A 545 -3.87 9.17 -30.82
C PRO A 545 -5.20 8.68 -30.25
N GLU A 546 -5.32 8.43 -28.97
CA GLU A 546 -6.58 8.04 -28.32
C GLU A 546 -6.72 8.81 -27.02
N ILE A 547 -7.95 9.15 -26.66
CA ILE A 547 -8.26 9.98 -25.49
C ILE A 547 -9.37 9.33 -24.66
N PHE A 548 -9.16 9.34 -23.34
CA PHE A 548 -10.16 8.95 -22.35
C PHE A 548 -10.36 10.09 -21.35
N ILE A 549 -11.56 10.18 -20.81
CA ILE A 549 -11.92 11.16 -19.79
C ILE A 549 -12.31 10.40 -18.52
N SER A 550 -11.84 10.90 -17.38
CA SER A 550 -12.24 10.43 -16.05
C SER A 550 -12.45 11.64 -15.16
N THR A 551 -13.65 11.79 -14.60
CA THR A 551 -13.91 12.74 -13.53
C THR A 551 -14.13 11.97 -12.24
N GLY A 552 -13.46 12.39 -11.17
CA GLY A 552 -13.39 11.58 -9.95
C GLY A 552 -13.04 12.40 -8.72
N ASN A 553 -13.12 11.76 -7.57
CA ASN A 553 -12.80 12.38 -6.29
C ASN A 553 -11.36 12.05 -5.88
N LEU A 554 -10.69 13.03 -5.29
CA LEU A 554 -9.44 12.88 -4.56
C LEU A 554 -9.77 12.78 -3.07
N VAL A 555 -9.54 11.60 -2.49
CA VAL A 555 -9.71 11.35 -1.06
C VAL A 555 -8.39 10.83 -0.52
N ASP A 556 -7.88 11.46 0.53
CA ASP A 556 -6.63 11.07 1.20
C ASP A 556 -5.43 10.94 0.25
N GLY A 557 -5.34 11.84 -0.73
CA GLY A 557 -4.25 11.82 -1.73
C GLY A 557 -4.37 10.70 -2.78
N VAL A 558 -5.53 10.05 -2.87
CA VAL A 558 -5.84 9.04 -3.89
C VAL A 558 -7.00 9.52 -4.75
N PHE A 559 -6.75 9.70 -6.05
CA PHE A 559 -7.77 9.98 -7.04
C PHE A 559 -8.44 8.69 -7.47
N VAL A 560 -9.77 8.64 -7.47
CA VAL A 560 -10.57 7.53 -7.97
C VAL A 560 -11.57 8.05 -8.99
N GLY A 561 -11.49 7.56 -10.23
CA GLY A 561 -12.46 7.86 -11.28
C GLY A 561 -13.88 7.43 -10.87
N GLY A 562 -14.84 8.34 -10.98
CA GLY A 562 -16.24 8.06 -10.63
C GLY A 562 -16.81 7.02 -11.60
N ARG A 563 -17.32 5.89 -11.09
CA ARG A 563 -17.89 4.85 -11.98
C ARG A 563 -19.27 5.24 -12.49
N ASP A 564 -19.54 4.98 -13.75
CA ASP A 564 -20.91 5.02 -14.30
C ASP A 564 -21.71 3.76 -13.90
N GLN A 565 -22.96 3.68 -14.34
CA GLN A 565 -23.85 2.53 -14.10
C GLN A 565 -23.32 1.22 -14.72
N ASN A 566 -22.39 1.29 -15.66
CA ASN A 566 -21.74 0.15 -16.29
C ASN A 566 -20.43 -0.25 -15.60
N GLY A 567 -20.06 0.44 -14.51
CA GLY A 567 -18.85 0.16 -13.73
C GLY A 567 -17.56 0.76 -14.31
N ASN A 568 -17.66 1.74 -15.21
CA ASN A 568 -16.50 2.39 -15.84
C ASN A 568 -16.15 3.69 -15.11
N GLY A 569 -14.99 3.74 -14.46
CA GLY A 569 -14.42 4.95 -13.86
C GLY A 569 -13.71 5.87 -14.85
N MET A 570 -13.52 5.42 -16.08
CA MET A 570 -12.89 6.15 -17.17
C MET A 570 -13.52 5.72 -18.49
N GLN A 571 -13.76 6.67 -19.39
CA GLN A 571 -14.58 6.43 -20.58
C GLN A 571 -14.02 7.11 -21.82
N ARG A 572 -14.30 6.52 -22.98
CA ARG A 572 -14.09 7.18 -24.27
C ARG A 572 -15.32 8.00 -24.62
N MET A 573 -15.10 9.20 -25.14
CA MET A 573 -16.17 10.08 -25.63
C MET A 573 -16.17 10.15 -27.16
N ARG A 574 -17.32 10.47 -27.73
CA ARG A 574 -17.54 10.80 -29.14
C ARG A 574 -18.22 12.15 -29.26
N TYR A 575 -17.97 12.84 -30.36
CA TYR A 575 -18.68 14.07 -30.70
C TYR A 575 -19.89 13.75 -31.58
N ASP A 576 -21.08 14.11 -31.13
CA ASP A 576 -22.29 14.07 -31.94
C ASP A 576 -22.41 15.37 -32.74
N ALA A 577 -22.24 15.27 -34.06
CA ALA A 577 -22.29 16.43 -34.95
C ALA A 577 -23.69 17.06 -35.05
N ALA A 578 -24.77 16.30 -34.81
CA ALA A 578 -26.13 16.81 -34.91
C ALA A 578 -26.48 17.71 -33.72
N SER A 579 -26.19 17.23 -32.50
CA SER A 579 -26.42 18.00 -31.27
C SER A 579 -25.27 18.94 -30.92
N ARG A 580 -24.10 18.76 -31.53
CA ARG A 580 -22.83 19.43 -31.18
C ARG A 580 -22.43 19.17 -29.73
N THR A 581 -22.62 17.95 -29.26
CA THR A 581 -22.32 17.58 -27.87
C THR A 581 -21.39 16.38 -27.76
N SER A 582 -20.76 16.25 -26.59
CA SER A 582 -20.01 15.04 -26.23
C SER A 582 -20.98 13.96 -25.76
N VAL A 583 -20.89 12.78 -26.36
CA VAL A 583 -21.65 11.59 -25.99
C VAL A 583 -20.71 10.44 -25.63
N LEU A 584 -21.16 9.57 -24.73
CA LEU A 584 -20.39 8.40 -24.31
C LEU A 584 -20.21 7.41 -25.48
N ASP A 585 -19.01 6.87 -25.63
CA ASP A 585 -18.76 5.67 -26.43
C ASP A 585 -18.76 4.43 -25.53
N PRO A 586 -19.83 3.62 -25.54
CA PRO A 586 -19.94 2.48 -24.64
C PRO A 586 -19.05 1.30 -25.04
N SER A 587 -18.38 1.35 -26.21
CA SER A 587 -17.60 0.21 -26.72
C SER A 587 -16.31 -0.04 -25.95
N VAL A 588 -15.75 1.00 -25.30
CA VAL A 588 -14.49 0.92 -24.57
C VAL A 588 -14.59 1.70 -23.26
N GLY A 589 -14.69 0.95 -22.17
CA GLY A 589 -14.64 1.46 -20.81
C GLY A 589 -13.35 1.11 -20.08
N GLY A 590 -13.18 1.70 -18.91
CA GLY A 590 -11.97 1.55 -18.12
C GLY A 590 -12.12 2.04 -16.69
N ASP A 591 -11.01 1.98 -15.96
CA ASP A 591 -10.88 2.59 -14.64
C ASP A 591 -9.56 3.34 -14.57
N LEU A 592 -9.54 4.37 -13.73
CA LEU A 592 -8.36 5.15 -13.43
C LEU A 592 -8.29 5.43 -11.94
N VAL A 593 -7.18 5.08 -11.34
CA VAL A 593 -6.82 5.42 -9.96
C VAL A 593 -5.43 6.01 -9.96
N ILE A 594 -5.21 7.07 -9.19
CA ILE A 594 -3.87 7.66 -9.04
C ILE A 594 -3.60 7.87 -7.55
N ASP A 595 -2.55 7.24 -7.04
CA ASP A 595 -2.10 7.40 -5.65
C ASP A 595 -0.87 8.32 -5.60
N PHE A 596 -1.01 9.47 -4.96
CA PHE A 596 0.06 10.45 -4.79
C PHE A 596 0.86 10.24 -3.51
N ASN A 597 0.47 9.27 -2.68
CA ASN A 597 1.15 8.96 -1.43
C ASN A 597 2.27 7.94 -1.66
N SER A 598 3.45 8.22 -1.09
CA SER A 598 4.60 7.30 -1.12
C SER A 598 4.98 6.78 -2.53
N ALA A 599 4.60 7.49 -3.60
CA ALA A 599 4.74 6.99 -4.97
C ALA A 599 6.19 6.66 -5.33
N ALA A 600 7.16 7.43 -4.80
CA ALA A 600 8.60 7.19 -4.97
C ALA A 600 9.07 5.79 -4.50
N ALA A 601 8.35 5.16 -3.55
CA ALA A 601 8.68 3.83 -3.06
C ALA A 601 8.16 2.71 -3.98
N SER A 602 7.23 3.01 -4.88
CA SER A 602 6.61 2.02 -5.76
C SER A 602 7.61 1.41 -6.77
N PRO A 603 7.46 0.13 -7.14
CA PRO A 603 8.23 -0.43 -8.24
C PRO A 603 8.08 0.36 -9.55
N ALA A 604 6.89 0.93 -9.81
CA ALA A 604 6.63 1.73 -11.00
C ALA A 604 7.46 3.03 -11.06
N CYS A 605 7.77 3.65 -9.92
CA CYS A 605 8.52 4.91 -9.86
C CYS A 605 10.03 4.75 -9.76
N ARG A 606 10.53 3.60 -9.30
CA ARG A 606 11.97 3.35 -9.09
C ARG A 606 12.70 2.82 -10.31
N ASN A 607 12.02 2.65 -11.44
CA ASN A 607 12.57 2.13 -12.68
C ASN A 607 13.50 3.12 -13.40
N VAL A 608 13.31 4.44 -13.23
CA VAL A 608 14.13 5.50 -13.82
C VAL A 608 14.26 6.67 -12.86
N ALA A 609 15.32 7.47 -13.01
CA ALA A 609 15.48 8.71 -12.25
C ALA A 609 14.33 9.70 -12.55
N ARG A 610 13.76 10.28 -11.49
CA ARG A 610 12.64 11.22 -11.54
C ARG A 610 13.14 12.64 -11.23
N ALA A 611 12.54 13.65 -11.87
CA ALA A 611 12.97 15.05 -11.70
C ALA A 611 12.01 15.85 -10.81
N ALA A 612 10.73 15.48 -10.79
CA ALA A 612 9.77 16.14 -9.91
C ALA A 612 9.83 15.56 -8.50
N ALA A 613 9.61 16.43 -7.51
CA ALA A 613 9.45 16.00 -6.12
C ALA A 613 8.11 15.30 -5.88
N GLN A 614 7.05 15.74 -6.58
CA GLN A 614 5.74 15.10 -6.52
C GLN A 614 5.63 14.03 -7.59
N LEU A 615 5.26 12.81 -7.17
CA LEU A 615 5.04 11.67 -8.03
C LEU A 615 3.66 11.08 -7.76
N GLY A 616 3.09 10.40 -8.74
CA GLY A 616 1.88 9.60 -8.59
C GLY A 616 2.06 8.22 -9.20
N VAL A 617 1.50 7.20 -8.57
CA VAL A 617 1.34 5.88 -9.20
C VAL A 617 -0.03 5.86 -9.84
N MET A 618 -0.08 5.76 -11.16
CA MET A 618 -1.30 5.70 -11.96
C MET A 618 -1.61 4.25 -12.31
N SER A 619 -2.68 3.70 -11.77
CA SER A 619 -3.24 2.41 -12.18
C SER A 619 -4.40 2.63 -13.15
N TRP A 620 -4.31 2.03 -14.33
CA TRP A 620 -5.31 2.18 -15.37
C TRP A 620 -5.75 0.82 -15.91
N ARG A 621 -7.02 0.76 -16.30
CA ARG A 621 -7.63 -0.32 -17.08
C ARG A 621 -8.34 0.28 -18.29
N VAL A 622 -8.13 -0.29 -19.47
CA VAL A 622 -8.85 0.05 -20.70
C VAL A 622 -9.20 -1.25 -21.41
N GLY A 623 -10.50 -1.59 -21.45
CA GLY A 623 -10.95 -2.90 -21.91
C GLY A 623 -10.26 -4.04 -21.15
N ALA A 624 -9.61 -4.94 -21.87
CA ALA A 624 -8.85 -6.06 -21.28
C ALA A 624 -7.42 -5.69 -20.86
N THR A 625 -6.91 -4.53 -21.28
CA THR A 625 -5.54 -4.09 -20.96
C THR A 625 -5.50 -3.30 -19.66
N ARG A 626 -4.40 -3.43 -18.92
CA ARG A 626 -4.16 -2.68 -17.67
C ARG A 626 -2.67 -2.46 -17.45
N GLY A 627 -2.33 -1.51 -16.61
CA GLY A 627 -0.96 -1.26 -16.20
C GLY A 627 -0.85 -0.22 -15.09
N GLN A 628 0.35 -0.14 -14.51
CA GLN A 628 0.72 0.89 -13.55
C GLN A 628 1.86 1.73 -14.13
N TRP A 629 1.73 3.05 -14.08
CA TRP A 629 2.75 4.01 -14.53
C TRP A 629 3.14 4.92 -13.38
N CYS A 630 4.38 5.41 -13.40
CA CYS A 630 4.78 6.47 -12.49
C CYS A 630 4.74 7.80 -13.22
N VAL A 631 3.78 8.63 -12.81
CA VAL A 631 3.55 9.93 -13.41
C VAL A 631 4.19 11.02 -12.56
N GLU A 632 4.77 12.01 -13.23
CA GLU A 632 5.28 13.24 -12.63
C GLU A 632 4.74 14.47 -13.38
N PRO A 633 4.58 15.62 -12.72
CA PRO A 633 4.09 16.81 -13.38
C PRO A 633 5.11 17.34 -14.38
N LEU A 634 4.61 17.75 -15.55
CA LEU A 634 5.37 18.36 -16.62
C LEU A 634 5.68 19.83 -16.33
N VAL A 635 4.69 20.57 -15.82
CA VAL A 635 4.83 22.00 -15.49
C VAL A 635 4.59 22.19 -13.99
N LEU A 636 5.58 22.73 -13.30
CA LEU A 636 5.51 23.03 -11.88
C LEU A 636 4.83 24.39 -11.63
N PRO A 637 4.19 24.61 -10.46
CA PRO A 637 3.47 25.86 -10.19
C PRO A 637 4.34 27.11 -10.31
N SER A 638 5.62 27.01 -9.92
CA SER A 638 6.61 28.10 -10.01
C SER A 638 7.01 28.45 -11.45
N SER A 639 6.75 27.57 -12.41
CA SER A 639 7.09 27.76 -13.82
C SER A 639 6.03 28.55 -14.57
N HIS A 640 4.87 28.83 -13.97
CA HIS A 640 3.81 29.57 -14.63
C HIS A 640 4.06 31.09 -14.69
N PRO A 641 3.56 31.79 -15.73
CA PRO A 641 3.54 33.25 -15.79
C PRO A 641 2.43 33.83 -14.89
N THR A 642 2.40 35.16 -14.78
CA THR A 642 1.31 35.91 -14.15
C THR A 642 0.72 36.88 -15.18
N PRO A 643 -0.58 36.79 -15.53
CA PRO A 643 -1.55 35.79 -15.07
C PRO A 643 -1.30 34.38 -15.63
N ASN A 644 -1.81 33.35 -14.93
CA ASN A 644 -1.77 31.96 -15.38
C ASN A 644 -3.15 31.56 -15.92
N LEU A 645 -3.23 31.24 -17.22
CA LEU A 645 -4.46 30.79 -17.90
C LEU A 645 -4.40 29.31 -18.31
N SER A 646 -3.53 28.54 -17.65
CA SER A 646 -3.46 27.09 -17.82
C SER A 646 -4.74 26.41 -17.31
N GLY A 647 -5.12 25.30 -17.94
CA GLY A 647 -6.30 24.51 -17.58
C GLY A 647 -6.94 23.84 -18.78
N GLN A 648 -8.12 23.24 -18.55
CA GLN A 648 -8.92 22.62 -19.61
C GLN A 648 -10.01 23.58 -20.07
N TRP A 649 -9.97 23.96 -21.35
CA TRP A 649 -10.90 24.88 -21.99
C TRP A 649 -11.86 24.14 -22.93
N TYR A 650 -13.13 24.53 -22.94
CA TYR A 650 -14.13 23.90 -23.81
C TYR A 650 -15.14 24.91 -24.38
N GLY A 651 -15.85 24.50 -25.44
CA GLY A 651 -16.77 25.34 -26.21
C GLY A 651 -18.16 25.57 -25.61
N GLY A 652 -18.40 25.24 -24.34
CA GLY A 652 -19.73 25.39 -23.72
C GLY A 652 -20.73 24.37 -24.26
N THR A 653 -21.82 24.85 -24.86
CA THR A 653 -22.84 23.99 -25.52
C THR A 653 -22.30 23.20 -26.69
N ASP A 654 -21.27 23.70 -27.38
CA ASP A 654 -20.51 22.96 -28.40
C ASP A 654 -19.47 22.07 -27.72
N SER A 655 -19.97 21.07 -27.00
CA SER A 655 -19.17 20.15 -26.18
C SER A 655 -18.70 18.96 -27.03
N GLY A 656 -17.50 18.44 -26.77
CA GLY A 656 -16.91 17.32 -27.54
C GLY A 656 -15.72 17.72 -28.42
N TRP A 657 -15.26 18.96 -28.29
CA TRP A 657 -13.88 19.34 -28.53
C TRP A 657 -13.42 20.26 -27.41
N GLY A 658 -12.11 20.51 -27.34
CA GLY A 658 -11.55 21.46 -26.38
C GLY A 658 -10.04 21.40 -26.33
N ILE A 659 -9.47 22.12 -25.38
CA ILE A 659 -8.05 22.46 -25.35
C ILE A 659 -7.55 22.30 -23.91
N GLY A 660 -6.62 21.38 -23.68
CA GLY A 660 -5.74 21.48 -22.53
C GLY A 660 -4.67 22.53 -22.82
N THR A 661 -4.41 23.46 -21.91
CA THR A 661 -3.39 24.50 -22.06
C THR A 661 -2.48 24.51 -20.84
N GLN A 662 -1.16 24.57 -21.06
CA GLN A 662 -0.18 24.90 -20.03
C GLN A 662 0.59 26.15 -20.46
N MET A 663 0.75 27.13 -19.59
CA MET A 663 1.56 28.33 -19.86
C MET A 663 2.84 28.28 -19.05
N VAL A 664 3.99 28.33 -19.71
CA VAL A 664 5.31 28.28 -19.10
C VAL A 664 5.99 29.62 -19.30
N ARG A 665 6.45 30.23 -18.21
CA ARG A 665 7.15 31.51 -18.22
C ARG A 665 8.42 31.42 -19.07
N GLN A 666 8.68 32.46 -19.86
CA GLN A 666 9.93 32.69 -20.56
C GLN A 666 10.46 34.09 -20.26
N ASP A 667 11.78 34.24 -20.20
CA ASP A 667 12.41 35.54 -19.97
C ASP A 667 12.47 36.34 -21.29
N GLY A 668 11.97 37.58 -21.25
CA GLY A 668 12.03 38.52 -22.38
C GLY A 668 11.13 38.17 -23.57
N ARG A 669 10.22 37.20 -23.44
CA ARG A 669 9.26 36.77 -24.47
C ARG A 669 7.89 36.48 -23.87
N GLY A 670 6.88 36.31 -24.72
CA GLY A 670 5.61 35.72 -24.29
C GLY A 670 5.83 34.30 -23.77
N PRO A 671 4.93 33.78 -22.92
CA PRO A 671 5.11 32.44 -22.35
C PRO A 671 5.08 31.36 -23.44
N TYR A 672 5.85 30.30 -23.24
CA TYR A 672 5.71 29.08 -24.03
C TYR A 672 4.39 28.40 -23.65
N THR A 673 3.52 28.17 -24.62
CA THR A 673 2.18 27.65 -24.35
C THR A 673 1.91 26.42 -25.20
N PRO A 674 2.23 25.21 -24.70
CA PRO A 674 1.82 23.98 -25.34
C PRO A 674 0.32 23.74 -25.15
N ASN A 675 -0.33 23.20 -26.17
CA ASN A 675 -1.76 22.90 -26.15
C ASN A 675 -2.04 21.49 -26.63
N LEU A 676 -2.94 20.82 -25.90
CA LEU A 676 -3.53 19.54 -26.25
C LEU A 676 -4.93 19.78 -26.82
N LEU A 677 -5.08 19.73 -28.13
CA LEU A 677 -6.37 19.86 -28.80
C LEU A 677 -7.03 18.49 -28.91
N TYR A 678 -8.27 18.34 -28.44
CA TYR A 678 -9.08 17.15 -28.68
C TYR A 678 -10.28 17.47 -29.58
N TYR A 679 -10.49 16.63 -30.59
CA TYR A 679 -11.44 16.89 -31.68
C TYR A 679 -11.91 15.59 -32.36
N PRO A 680 -13.07 15.59 -33.04
CA PRO A 680 -13.49 14.45 -33.85
C PRO A 680 -12.62 14.29 -35.09
N ALA A 681 -12.05 13.10 -35.28
CA ALA A 681 -11.18 12.80 -36.40
C ALA A 681 -11.92 12.26 -37.64
N ASP A 682 -13.18 11.88 -37.49
CA ASP A 682 -14.01 11.31 -38.55
C ASP A 682 -15.50 11.62 -38.34
N ALA A 683 -16.32 11.27 -39.33
CA ALA A 683 -17.76 11.48 -39.32
C ALA A 683 -18.50 10.64 -38.25
N SER A 684 -17.85 9.62 -37.68
CA SER A 684 -18.42 8.87 -36.54
C SER A 684 -18.28 9.64 -35.22
N GLY A 685 -17.51 10.73 -35.21
CA GLY A 685 -17.26 11.54 -34.02
C GLY A 685 -16.18 10.97 -33.11
N THR A 686 -15.37 10.02 -33.58
CA THR A 686 -14.28 9.45 -32.76
C THR A 686 -13.29 10.54 -32.38
N LEU A 687 -13.12 10.77 -31.07
CA LEU A 687 -12.19 11.79 -30.59
C LEU A 687 -10.74 11.34 -30.69
N ARG A 688 -9.88 12.26 -31.11
CA ARG A 688 -8.42 12.12 -31.16
C ARG A 688 -7.79 13.37 -30.56
N TRP A 689 -6.54 13.26 -30.12
CA TRP A 689 -5.78 14.39 -29.63
C TRP A 689 -4.67 14.80 -30.62
N ALA A 690 -4.32 16.09 -30.59
CA ALA A 690 -3.24 16.71 -31.36
C ALA A 690 -2.52 17.74 -30.51
N GLY A 691 -1.27 18.05 -30.87
CA GLY A 691 -0.49 19.11 -30.24
C GLY A 691 -0.54 20.41 -31.04
N ALA A 692 -0.46 21.53 -30.34
CA ALA A 692 -0.32 22.86 -30.94
C ALA A 692 0.42 23.79 -29.97
N ASP A 693 1.65 24.13 -30.30
CA ASP A 693 2.54 24.84 -29.38
C ASP A 693 2.77 26.29 -29.83
N PHE A 694 2.68 27.24 -28.91
CA PHE A 694 3.10 28.62 -29.13
C PHE A 694 4.47 28.82 -28.49
N GLU A 695 5.50 29.04 -29.32
CA GLU A 695 6.87 29.33 -28.87
C GLU A 695 6.97 30.60 -28.00
N SER A 696 6.14 31.60 -28.30
CA SER A 696 5.95 32.83 -27.53
C SER A 696 4.51 33.28 -27.70
N PHE A 697 3.64 32.87 -26.78
CA PHE A 697 2.21 33.13 -26.86
C PHE A 697 1.88 34.61 -26.75
N ALA A 698 1.06 35.08 -27.68
CA ALA A 698 0.36 36.35 -27.63
C ALA A 698 -1.12 36.07 -27.93
N SER A 699 -2.03 36.73 -27.21
CA SER A 699 -3.47 36.52 -27.37
C SER A 699 -3.91 36.85 -28.81
N GLY A 700 -4.63 35.93 -29.46
CA GLY A 700 -4.97 35.99 -30.88
C GLY A 700 -3.90 35.44 -31.82
N GLY A 701 -2.76 34.99 -31.30
CA GLY A 701 -1.70 34.36 -32.08
C GLY A 701 -2.20 33.09 -32.81
N THR A 702 -1.46 32.68 -33.84
CA THR A 702 -1.73 31.46 -34.62
C THR A 702 -0.51 30.56 -34.63
N THR A 703 -0.71 29.25 -34.54
CA THR A 703 0.31 28.20 -34.65
C THR A 703 -0.16 27.03 -35.51
N THR A 704 0.73 26.09 -35.80
CA THR A 704 0.43 24.84 -36.51
C THR A 704 -0.08 23.77 -35.55
N VAL A 705 -1.06 22.99 -36.00
CA VAL A 705 -1.51 21.78 -35.31
C VAL A 705 -0.80 20.58 -35.91
N TYR A 706 -0.31 19.68 -35.06
CA TYR A 706 0.32 18.43 -35.48
C TYR A 706 -0.33 17.24 -34.80
N THR A 707 -0.48 16.14 -35.54
CA THR A 707 -0.79 14.84 -34.94
C THR A 707 0.50 14.20 -34.46
N VAL A 708 0.38 13.35 -33.45
CA VAL A 708 1.47 12.52 -32.93
C VAL A 708 1.15 11.07 -33.26
N ASN A 709 2.08 10.33 -33.88
CA ASN A 709 1.96 8.89 -34.01
C ASN A 709 2.93 8.23 -33.02
N GLY A 710 2.40 7.35 -32.19
CA GLY A 710 3.15 6.69 -31.12
C GLY A 710 2.95 5.18 -31.13
N TYR A 711 2.91 4.59 -29.94
CA TYR A 711 2.79 3.15 -29.73
C TYR A 711 1.73 2.84 -28.69
N CYS A 712 1.18 1.63 -28.73
CA CYS A 712 0.12 1.24 -27.82
C CYS A 712 0.60 1.21 -26.35
N ARG A 713 -0.33 1.40 -25.40
CA ARG A 713 -0.06 1.44 -23.94
C ARG A 713 0.76 0.29 -23.36
N THR A 714 0.69 -0.88 -23.97
CA THR A 714 1.37 -2.12 -23.53
C THR A 714 2.50 -2.53 -24.48
N CYS A 715 2.72 -1.77 -25.55
CA CYS A 715 3.75 -2.03 -26.53
C CYS A 715 5.12 -1.57 -26.03
N THR A 716 6.18 -2.12 -26.61
CA THR A 716 7.54 -1.62 -26.41
C THR A 716 7.61 -0.15 -26.89
N PRO A 717 8.18 0.75 -26.09
CA PRO A 717 8.35 2.15 -26.49
C PRO A 717 9.11 2.31 -27.80
N VAL A 718 8.59 3.17 -28.69
CA VAL A 718 9.26 3.62 -29.92
C VAL A 718 9.23 5.15 -29.99
N PRO A 719 10.17 5.78 -30.71
CA PRO A 719 10.13 7.22 -30.93
C PRO A 719 8.81 7.66 -31.56
N VAL A 720 8.21 8.73 -31.03
CA VAL A 720 7.01 9.35 -31.60
C VAL A 720 7.37 10.15 -32.85
N THR A 721 6.43 10.23 -33.79
CA THR A 721 6.56 11.04 -35.02
C THR A 721 5.45 12.07 -35.12
N TYR A 722 5.71 13.14 -35.88
CA TYR A 722 4.82 14.30 -35.98
C TYR A 722 4.45 14.56 -37.43
N ALA A 723 3.20 14.96 -37.67
CA ALA A 723 2.76 15.43 -38.98
C ALA A 723 1.80 16.62 -38.83
N THR A 724 2.01 17.67 -39.61
CA THR A 724 1.13 18.85 -39.63
C THR A 724 -0.25 18.47 -40.19
N ILE A 725 -1.30 18.89 -39.48
CA ILE A 725 -2.70 18.54 -39.79
C ILE A 725 -3.62 19.76 -39.84
N GLY A 726 -3.12 20.96 -39.53
CA GLY A 726 -3.97 22.13 -39.44
C GLY A 726 -3.32 23.37 -38.85
N THR A 727 -4.15 24.36 -38.57
CA THR A 727 -3.79 25.61 -37.89
C THR A 727 -4.69 25.85 -36.68
N PHE A 728 -4.16 26.54 -35.68
CA PHE A 728 -4.86 26.88 -34.43
C PHE A 728 -4.54 28.30 -34.01
N SER A 729 -5.57 29.08 -33.72
CA SER A 729 -5.49 30.42 -33.15
C SER A 729 -6.23 30.47 -31.82
N LEU A 730 -5.63 31.13 -30.84
CA LEU A 730 -6.10 31.13 -29.46
C LEU A 730 -6.04 32.55 -28.86
N THR A 731 -7.19 33.00 -28.35
CA THR A 731 -7.36 34.24 -27.59
C THR A 731 -7.71 33.87 -26.17
N LEU A 732 -6.75 34.05 -25.25
CA LEU A 732 -6.95 33.95 -23.81
C LEU A 732 -6.66 35.30 -23.17
N THR A 733 -7.56 35.76 -22.31
CA THR A 733 -7.47 37.07 -21.64
C THR A 733 -7.74 36.98 -20.15
N GLU A 734 -8.65 36.11 -19.73
CA GLU A 734 -9.05 35.95 -18.33
C GLU A 734 -9.53 34.52 -18.05
N ALA A 735 -9.41 34.07 -16.81
CA ALA A 735 -9.86 32.76 -16.39
C ALA A 735 -11.40 32.76 -16.16
N THR A 736 -12.19 32.63 -17.22
CA THR A 736 -13.65 32.46 -17.11
C THR A 736 -13.93 31.04 -16.65
N VAL A 737 -14.46 30.87 -15.43
CA VAL A 737 -14.66 29.56 -14.80
C VAL A 737 -16.10 29.09 -14.95
N GLY A 738 -16.29 27.91 -15.52
CA GLY A 738 -17.58 27.22 -15.58
C GLY A 738 -18.62 27.91 -16.47
N GLY A 739 -19.76 27.22 -16.66
CA GLY A 739 -20.92 27.77 -17.35
C GLY A 739 -20.74 27.92 -18.87
N GLN A 740 -21.54 28.81 -19.47
CA GLN A 740 -21.43 29.10 -20.90
C GLN A 740 -20.33 30.14 -21.16
N PRO A 741 -19.53 29.96 -22.22
CA PRO A 741 -18.53 30.94 -22.61
C PRO A 741 -19.09 32.36 -22.75
N THR A 742 -18.44 33.32 -22.10
CA THR A 742 -18.79 34.75 -22.19
C THR A 742 -18.43 35.35 -23.55
N GLY A 743 -17.55 34.69 -24.31
CA GLY A 743 -17.06 35.12 -25.61
C GLY A 743 -15.82 36.02 -25.56
N VAL A 744 -15.26 36.25 -24.37
CA VAL A 744 -14.00 37.00 -24.20
C VAL A 744 -12.80 36.12 -24.61
N ASN A 745 -12.79 34.85 -24.20
CA ASN A 745 -11.82 33.85 -24.65
C ASN A 745 -12.36 33.13 -25.90
N ARG A 746 -11.50 32.90 -26.90
CA ARG A 746 -11.89 32.31 -28.20
C ARG A 746 -10.82 31.38 -28.78
N ALA A 747 -11.28 30.40 -29.55
CA ALA A 747 -10.44 29.50 -30.33
C ALA A 747 -10.91 29.43 -31.79
N SER A 748 -9.95 29.38 -32.71
CA SER A 748 -10.19 29.05 -34.12
C SER A 748 -9.23 27.95 -34.55
N PHE A 749 -9.72 26.93 -35.25
CA PHE A 749 -8.86 25.89 -35.81
C PHE A 749 -9.49 25.28 -37.05
N THR A 750 -8.65 24.71 -37.90
CA THR A 750 -9.05 23.83 -39.00
C THR A 750 -8.08 22.66 -39.00
N VAL A 751 -8.61 21.45 -38.80
CA VAL A 751 -7.81 20.24 -38.61
C VAL A 751 -8.35 19.10 -39.47
N THR A 752 -7.47 18.43 -40.20
CA THR A 752 -7.79 17.26 -41.02
C THR A 752 -6.99 16.07 -40.53
N PHE A 753 -7.65 15.04 -39.99
CA PHE A 753 -6.94 13.86 -39.51
C PHE A 753 -6.39 13.04 -40.69
N PRO A 754 -5.12 12.59 -40.65
CA PRO A 754 -4.52 11.89 -41.77
C PRO A 754 -5.28 10.63 -42.18
N GLY A 755 -5.60 10.53 -43.47
CA GLY A 755 -6.26 9.38 -44.06
C GLY A 755 -7.77 9.27 -43.82
N SER A 756 -8.40 10.16 -43.03
CA SER A 756 -9.87 10.14 -42.87
C SER A 756 -10.61 10.95 -43.92
N GLY A 757 -9.96 11.94 -44.55
CA GLY A 757 -10.61 12.90 -45.44
C GLY A 757 -11.59 13.84 -44.73
N TYR A 758 -11.70 13.75 -43.40
CA TYR A 758 -12.61 14.53 -42.58
C TYR A 758 -11.90 15.77 -42.02
N THR A 759 -12.49 16.94 -42.24
CA THR A 759 -11.98 18.22 -41.74
C THR A 759 -12.93 18.76 -40.69
N PHE A 760 -12.38 19.04 -39.50
CA PHE A 760 -13.11 19.66 -38.40
C PHE A 760 -12.60 21.09 -38.20
N SER A 761 -13.52 22.05 -38.18
CA SER A 761 -13.17 23.47 -38.07
C SER A 761 -14.08 24.25 -37.13
N ARG A 762 -13.51 25.24 -36.47
CA ARG A 762 -14.20 26.28 -35.71
C ARG A 762 -13.55 27.63 -35.97
N SER A 763 -14.35 28.68 -36.05
CA SER A 763 -13.88 30.04 -36.28
C SER A 763 -14.42 30.95 -35.18
N GLY A 764 -13.53 31.54 -34.38
CA GLY A 764 -13.87 32.43 -33.29
C GLY A 764 -14.80 31.82 -32.24
N ALA A 765 -14.74 30.50 -32.04
CA ALA A 765 -15.61 29.79 -31.12
C ALA A 765 -15.31 30.23 -29.68
N PRO A 766 -16.32 30.63 -28.89
CA PRO A 766 -16.11 31.09 -27.54
C PRO A 766 -15.75 29.89 -26.65
N ILE A 767 -14.81 30.06 -25.73
CA ILE A 767 -14.35 29.02 -24.80
C ILE A 767 -14.38 29.49 -23.36
N THR A 768 -14.47 28.54 -22.42
CA THR A 768 -14.41 28.79 -20.97
C THR A 768 -13.67 27.66 -20.28
N LEU A 769 -13.12 27.90 -19.08
CA LEU A 769 -12.48 26.86 -18.28
C LEU A 769 -13.52 25.88 -17.76
N LEU A 770 -13.25 24.60 -17.97
CA LEU A 770 -13.96 23.48 -17.36
C LEU A 770 -13.53 23.28 -15.90
N THR A 771 -12.36 23.79 -15.53
CA THR A 771 -11.67 23.53 -14.26
C THR A 771 -11.46 24.81 -13.46
N LEU A 772 -11.13 24.70 -12.18
CA LEU A 772 -10.74 25.87 -11.39
C LEU A 772 -9.40 26.44 -11.93
N PRO A 773 -9.20 27.77 -11.86
CA PRO A 773 -7.94 28.38 -12.27
C PRO A 773 -6.79 27.91 -11.38
N ASN A 774 -5.62 27.70 -11.97
CA ASN A 774 -4.41 27.38 -11.21
C ASN A 774 -4.08 28.50 -10.22
N GLY A 775 -4.13 28.20 -8.92
CA GLY A 775 -3.91 29.15 -7.82
C GLY A 775 -5.17 29.84 -7.28
N GLY A 776 -6.35 29.48 -7.77
CA GLY A 776 -7.63 29.89 -7.15
C GLY A 776 -7.94 29.04 -5.92
N ASN A 777 -8.42 29.68 -4.84
CA ASN A 777 -8.97 28.99 -3.67
C ASN A 777 -10.32 28.33 -4.00
#